data_AF-A0A2K2H975-F1
#
_entry.id   AF-A0A2K2H975-F1
#
_cell.length_a   1.000
_cell.length_b   1.000
_cell.length_c   1.000
_cell.angle_alpha   90.00
_cell.angle_beta   90.00
_cell.angle_gamma   90.00
#
_symmetry.space_group_name_H-M   'P 1'
#
loop_
_entity.id
_entity.type
_entity.pdbx_description
1 polymer ?
#
loop_
_entity_poly.entity_id
_entity_poly.type
_entity_poly.pdbx_seq_one_letter_code
_entity_poly.pdbx_strand_id
1 'polypeptide(L)'
;MSKTIPSVIPSSISPYLNEIAERLWSGHAAVMVGAGFSRNARPNGTSCSVFPDWHQLGDLFYEGAYGGTPDTKSKYLNVLKLADEMQAALGRPALDQALRDAIPDYEYEPSPLHVKLLDLPWTDVFTTNYDTLLERACTSITSQKYDVVVNKEDLVYSAKPRIIKLHGSFPSERPFIITEEDYRRYPKDFAPFVNTVQQALLENTLCLIGFSGDDPNFLQWIGWIRDNLGNQNSPKIYLIGVLNLSVAQVKLLEQRNIVLVDMSKCAGIDGDHYKGLEQFLEYLISRKAEDNRLEWPKVLSHLHPDLNKDKTDQIEELLPVWKEQRLSYPGWIIVPEDRRSSLWTFTQSWISFASSKDSFSKLIDLEFAFELNWRMEKCLCPILNQQIEFFEAVLGRYLPLGVMATSDKSLPLATKEISGRGLDRKEIRRMCICLLLSMMRFYREEGLLEKWKEADGKIESLREHLSSEQKASLYYERALYALFGLDMPELKNRLREWQVNESLPFMEAKKGALLAEIGQVNEAEQLLEQSLKNIRAKLNLKPITTDYSLVSQEAIVMLLLQYVQTSVAAGNGKWSETQEIRKAFSERWNVLKQYKCEPWNELKIFEGSLERPPVAKRNVTEKKEFDIGRVTRINHFAGWDNEALIAYSFLRFCEDAGIPFRIPSSTFGKKSAEGTLSRISKYSPYWAMATMVRIGDEKVVDHVFNRESLFKIETASVNSLVEGYLESLEKSVGDIRSGNRFYADNFGIILAKVVPEILSRLCCKCSLESKEMLINFLLKVYKSDHRGNYGGIRHLTERLLSAFSVRQRFDLIPILLDFPVLENLGPIEEREFVNPFQFINLERELIQTWVKPIIPDEKINILLEKASSDNSNARKWAIFTLVQLHNLGFLERRQTDKFTEALWCKLDDYGLPSQTDYYKFAFIDLPHPTNVDPISLLKKYIQRESFPIQKNRAEKSISITGGDVPLCREIVGASKYPQWSDADVIMIFDRLVEWWDADKDYLKKENTPSTFSSVADEFRGRFAKLVDVLEAFIAPNFNQDTENEKKETLRRLICELREHGLPALRLESASLHIYPDWKSDILDKIENGLASSIGETVIDSLRAVLVILEKNALYPDEQDLSNILNVLGQIVRWQKKTGLPSVLNVLTRIVKKYPSLFSNELERLVLVGLQKLAKDTIMGEDGMELHEGLAIRQEAAGLAYGLFMHYTRQSQTVPDAITEWQEICRSDNEFAEIRNQWIQEN
;
A
#
# COMPACT_ATOMS: atom_id res chain seq x y z
N MET A 1 -15.51 5.22 40.68
CA MET A 1 -15.79 6.40 41.52
C MET A 1 -17.12 6.98 41.09
N SER A 2 -18.06 7.17 42.01
CA SER A 2 -19.41 7.66 41.73
C SER A 2 -19.36 9.06 41.13
N LYS A 3 -20.04 9.29 40.00
CA LYS A 3 -20.31 10.63 39.49
C LYS A 3 -21.30 11.32 40.44
N THR A 4 -20.78 12.05 41.43
CA THR A 4 -21.56 13.06 42.14
C THR A 4 -21.93 14.15 41.15
N ILE A 5 -23.24 14.31 40.95
CA ILE A 5 -23.81 15.43 40.20
C ILE A 5 -23.34 16.72 40.90
N PRO A 6 -22.74 17.71 40.22
CA PRO A 6 -22.36 18.95 40.86
C PRO A 6 -23.61 19.58 41.50
N SER A 7 -23.52 19.89 42.79
CA SER A 7 -24.61 20.51 43.56
C SER A 7 -25.09 21.79 42.86
N VAL A 8 -26.38 22.10 43.01
CA VAL A 8 -27.07 23.22 42.34
C VAL A 8 -26.28 24.53 42.54
N ILE A 9 -25.66 25.03 41.47
CA ILE A 9 -24.97 26.32 41.48
C ILE A 9 -26.01 27.44 41.37
N PRO A 10 -26.00 28.45 42.26
CA PRO A 10 -26.93 29.57 42.21
C PRO A 10 -26.84 30.37 40.91
N SER A 11 -27.99 30.85 40.43
CA SER A 11 -28.08 31.73 39.24
C SER A 11 -27.28 33.04 39.40
N SER A 12 -27.00 33.47 40.64
CA SER A 12 -26.26 34.69 40.95
C SER A 12 -24.75 34.62 40.67
N ILE A 13 -24.16 33.43 40.64
CA ILE A 13 -22.71 33.24 40.37
C ILE A 13 -22.42 32.42 39.10
N SER A 14 -23.43 31.71 38.56
CA SER A 14 -23.31 30.90 37.34
C SER A 14 -22.74 31.65 36.12
N PRO A 15 -23.15 32.90 35.80
CA PRO A 15 -22.58 33.63 34.65
C PRO A 15 -21.07 33.85 34.77
N TYR A 16 -20.58 34.17 35.96
CA TYR A 16 -19.15 34.39 36.20
C TYR A 16 -18.35 33.11 36.12
N LEU A 17 -18.88 32.00 36.65
CA LEU A 17 -18.23 30.70 36.54
C LEU A 17 -18.15 30.21 35.08
N ASN A 18 -19.18 30.47 34.26
CA ASN A 18 -19.15 30.18 32.83
C ASN A 18 -18.10 31.02 32.10
N GLU A 19 -18.05 32.33 32.38
CA GLU A 19 -17.07 33.25 31.77
C GLU A 19 -15.63 32.84 32.13
N ILE A 20 -15.37 32.46 33.39
CA ILE A 20 -14.06 31.94 33.82
C ILE A 20 -13.73 30.63 33.10
N ALA A 21 -14.67 29.68 33.03
CA ALA A 21 -14.44 28.39 32.36
C ALA A 21 -14.14 28.56 30.87
N GLU A 22 -14.90 29.42 30.17
CA GLU A 22 -14.68 29.71 28.74
C GLU A 22 -13.30 30.32 28.51
N ARG A 23 -12.89 31.30 29.33
CA ARG A 23 -11.57 31.95 29.22
C ARG A 23 -10.43 31.00 29.57
N LEU A 24 -10.63 30.11 30.53
CA LEU A 24 -9.66 29.08 30.89
C LEU A 24 -9.44 28.09 29.74
N TRP A 25 -10.51 27.50 29.21
CA TRP A 25 -10.40 26.47 28.16
C TRP A 25 -10.01 27.05 26.79
N SER A 26 -10.17 28.36 26.58
CA SER A 26 -9.66 29.08 25.40
C SER A 26 -8.23 29.59 25.53
N GLY A 27 -7.53 29.34 26.65
CA GLY A 27 -6.14 29.74 26.86
C GLY A 27 -5.94 31.24 27.14
N HIS A 28 -6.95 31.91 27.69
CA HIS A 28 -6.94 33.33 28.03
C HIS A 28 -7.26 33.58 29.52
N ALA A 29 -6.87 32.66 30.40
CA ALA A 29 -7.01 32.82 31.85
C ALA A 29 -5.67 32.61 32.57
N ALA A 30 -5.44 33.39 33.61
CA ALA A 30 -4.31 33.28 34.53
C ALA A 30 -4.82 33.23 35.97
N VAL A 31 -4.04 32.68 36.89
CA VAL A 31 -4.41 32.56 38.30
C VAL A 31 -3.34 33.15 39.21
N MET A 32 -3.77 33.85 40.25
CA MET A 32 -2.96 34.39 41.33
C MET A 32 -3.31 33.67 42.62
N VAL A 33 -2.34 32.97 43.21
CA VAL A 33 -2.52 32.13 44.40
C VAL A 33 -1.87 32.79 45.61
N GLY A 34 -2.64 33.01 46.66
CA GLY A 34 -2.17 33.60 47.93
C GLY A 34 -2.02 32.61 49.07
N ALA A 35 -1.55 33.10 50.22
CA ALA A 35 -1.21 32.29 51.40
C ALA A 35 -2.42 31.55 52.00
N GLY A 36 -3.65 32.06 51.76
CA GLY A 36 -4.88 31.39 52.14
C GLY A 36 -5.09 30.05 51.42
N PHE A 37 -4.46 29.84 50.25
CA PHE A 37 -4.52 28.56 49.54
C PHE A 37 -3.62 27.51 50.21
N SER A 38 -2.43 27.90 50.69
CA SER A 38 -1.47 27.02 51.38
C SER A 38 -2.06 26.38 52.65
N ARG A 39 -3.03 27.02 53.30
CA ARG A 39 -3.77 26.45 54.45
C ARG A 39 -4.59 25.20 54.10
N ASN A 40 -4.82 24.92 52.82
CA ASN A 40 -5.51 23.72 52.35
C ASN A 40 -4.54 22.55 52.09
N ALA A 41 -3.26 22.68 52.43
CA ALA A 41 -2.27 21.60 52.31
C ALA A 41 -2.49 20.49 53.36
N ARG A 42 -1.91 19.31 53.11
CA ARG A 42 -2.02 18.16 54.00
C ARG A 42 -0.85 18.14 54.99
N PRO A 43 -1.09 18.08 56.32
CA PRO A 43 -0.01 17.95 57.29
C PRO A 43 0.59 16.53 57.23
N ASN A 44 1.92 16.43 57.38
CA ASN A 44 2.65 15.15 57.35
C ASN A 44 2.47 14.32 58.64
N GLY A 45 1.90 14.91 59.71
CA GLY A 45 1.64 14.26 60.99
C GLY A 45 0.59 14.98 61.85
N THR A 46 0.33 14.47 63.06
CA THR A 46 -0.70 15.00 63.99
C THR A 46 -0.24 16.23 64.79
N SER A 47 1.02 16.62 64.68
CA SER A 47 1.65 17.75 65.40
C SER A 47 2.41 18.64 64.41
N CYS A 48 1.70 19.24 63.45
CA CYS A 48 2.26 20.22 62.52
C CYS A 48 1.92 21.64 62.95
N SER A 49 2.86 22.56 62.79
CA SER A 49 2.63 24.00 63.00
C SER A 49 1.70 24.55 61.91
N VAL A 50 0.83 25.53 62.21
CA VAL A 50 -0.14 26.04 61.24
C VAL A 50 0.49 27.18 60.44
N PHE A 51 0.23 27.25 59.12
CA PHE A 51 0.61 28.40 58.30
C PHE A 51 0.15 29.73 58.93
N PRO A 52 1.07 30.67 59.18
CA PRO A 52 0.74 31.90 59.90
C PRO A 52 -0.06 32.87 59.01
N ASP A 53 -0.96 33.62 59.62
CA ASP A 53 -1.58 34.78 58.99
C ASP A 53 -0.71 36.05 59.15
N TRP A 54 -1.13 37.14 58.51
CA TRP A 54 -0.41 38.42 58.56
C TRP A 54 -0.29 39.00 59.97
N HIS A 55 -1.25 38.73 60.87
CA HIS A 55 -1.18 39.18 62.26
C HIS A 55 -0.20 38.32 63.06
N GLN A 56 -0.20 37.00 62.86
CA GLN A 56 0.74 36.10 63.53
C GLN A 56 2.19 36.39 63.11
N LEU A 57 2.43 36.73 61.84
CA LEU A 57 3.74 37.21 61.39
C LEU A 57 4.11 38.56 62.02
N GLY A 58 3.15 39.47 62.16
CA GLY A 58 3.35 40.76 62.83
C GLY A 58 3.70 40.61 64.31
N ASP A 59 3.05 39.69 65.03
CA ASP A 59 3.36 39.40 66.43
C ASP A 59 4.79 38.84 66.57
N LEU A 60 5.21 37.98 65.65
CA LEU A 60 6.56 37.44 65.59
C LEU A 60 7.63 38.51 65.28
N PHE A 61 7.34 39.43 64.35
CA PHE A 61 8.26 40.55 64.08
C PHE A 61 8.33 41.53 65.25
N TYR A 62 7.21 41.76 65.94
CA TYR A 62 7.15 42.60 67.14
C TYR A 62 7.98 41.98 68.28
N GLU A 63 7.83 40.68 68.53
CA GLU A 63 8.65 39.96 69.50
C GLU A 63 10.14 40.01 69.14
N GLY A 64 10.48 39.81 67.86
CA GLY A 64 11.85 39.88 67.37
C GLY A 64 12.48 41.27 67.48
N ALA A 65 11.72 42.33 67.25
CA ALA A 65 12.20 43.72 67.32
C ALA A 65 12.28 44.26 68.76
N TYR A 66 11.34 43.88 69.64
CA TYR A 66 11.13 44.51 70.95
C TYR A 66 11.28 43.57 72.16
N GLY A 67 11.42 42.26 71.96
CA GLY A 67 11.72 41.28 73.01
C GLY A 67 10.54 40.88 73.92
N GLY A 68 9.29 41.14 73.51
CA GLY A 68 8.07 40.76 74.26
C GLY A 68 6.81 40.75 73.39
N THR A 69 5.73 40.14 73.88
CA THR A 69 4.45 40.06 73.16
C THR A 69 3.74 41.43 73.12
N PRO A 70 3.01 41.76 72.05
CA PRO A 70 2.27 43.02 71.95
C PRO A 70 1.16 43.11 73.01
N ASP A 71 1.18 44.17 73.83
CA ASP A 71 0.15 44.42 74.86
C ASP A 71 -1.18 44.88 74.21
N THR A 72 -2.31 44.62 74.87
CA THR A 72 -3.67 44.91 74.33
C THR A 72 -3.93 46.38 73.98
N LYS A 73 -3.08 47.31 74.45
CA LYS A 73 -3.09 48.75 74.11
C LYS A 73 -2.15 49.16 72.97
N SER A 74 -1.21 48.29 72.58
CA SER A 74 -0.18 48.56 71.56
C SER A 74 -0.37 47.65 70.35
N LYS A 75 -1.54 47.74 69.69
CA LYS A 75 -1.73 47.10 68.38
C LYS A 75 -0.91 47.85 67.35
N TYR A 76 0.06 47.18 66.73
CA TYR A 76 0.73 47.71 65.55
C TYR A 76 -0.26 47.87 64.41
N LEU A 77 -0.09 48.95 63.64
CA LEU A 77 -0.97 49.29 62.51
C LEU A 77 -0.47 48.71 61.18
N ASN A 78 0.83 48.39 61.06
CA ASN A 78 1.45 47.94 59.80
C ASN A 78 2.54 46.89 60.05
N VAL A 79 2.33 45.67 59.54
CA VAL A 79 3.25 44.53 59.66
C VAL A 79 4.55 44.76 58.89
N LEU A 80 4.49 45.43 57.73
CA LEU A 80 5.66 45.70 56.90
C LEU A 80 6.67 46.60 57.62
N LYS A 81 6.15 47.59 58.36
CA LYS A 81 6.96 48.48 59.19
C LYS A 81 7.62 47.75 60.35
N LEU A 82 6.93 46.79 60.97
CA LEU A 82 7.52 45.93 62.00
C LEU A 82 8.63 45.03 61.44
N ALA A 83 8.46 44.52 60.22
CA ALA A 83 9.50 43.76 59.54
C ALA A 83 10.74 44.64 59.28
N ASP A 84 10.56 45.92 58.91
CA ASP A 84 11.66 46.90 58.81
C ASP A 84 12.34 47.18 60.15
N GLU A 85 11.56 47.36 61.23
CA GLU A 85 12.08 47.58 62.58
C GLU A 85 12.88 46.36 63.07
N MET A 86 12.39 45.14 62.82
CA MET A 86 13.12 43.91 63.11
C MET A 86 14.39 43.78 62.26
N GLN A 87 14.33 44.11 60.97
CA GLN A 87 15.50 44.12 60.09
C GLN A 87 16.54 45.12 60.57
N ALA A 88 16.13 46.31 61.02
CA ALA A 88 17.01 47.32 61.56
C ALA A 88 17.65 46.89 62.89
N ALA A 89 16.91 46.17 63.73
CA ALA A 89 17.38 45.69 65.03
C ALA A 89 18.32 44.47 64.93
N LEU A 90 18.00 43.49 64.09
CA LEU A 90 18.65 42.16 64.05
C LEU A 90 19.35 41.83 62.71
N GLY A 91 19.17 42.65 61.68
CA GLY A 91 19.69 42.43 60.33
C GLY A 91 18.82 41.52 59.46
N ARG A 92 19.00 41.60 58.13
CA ARG A 92 18.25 40.79 57.14
C ARG A 92 18.36 39.27 57.33
N PRO A 93 19.52 38.70 57.67
CA PRO A 93 19.62 37.25 57.88
C PRO A 93 18.70 36.72 58.99
N ALA A 94 18.51 37.50 60.07
CA ALA A 94 17.64 37.14 61.17
C ALA A 94 16.15 37.21 60.78
N LEU A 95 15.74 38.25 60.04
CA LEU A 95 14.39 38.36 59.49
C LEU A 95 14.07 37.21 58.52
N ASP A 96 14.96 36.92 57.58
CA ASP A 96 14.79 35.83 56.63
C ASP A 96 14.74 34.45 57.33
N GLN A 97 15.47 34.30 58.44
CA GLN A 97 15.43 33.07 59.25
C GLN A 97 14.11 32.95 60.02
N ALA A 98 13.63 34.04 60.61
CA ALA A 98 12.36 34.07 61.32
C ALA A 98 11.17 33.74 60.40
N LEU A 99 11.21 34.21 59.13
CA LEU A 99 10.24 33.83 58.10
C LEU A 99 10.30 32.33 57.75
N ARG A 100 11.51 31.77 57.60
CA ARG A 100 11.70 30.33 57.32
C ARG A 100 11.20 29.45 58.47
N ASP A 101 11.44 29.86 59.71
CA ASP A 101 11.06 29.09 60.90
C ASP A 101 9.54 29.19 61.18
N ALA A 102 8.91 30.32 60.81
CA ALA A 102 7.48 30.53 61.01
C ALA A 102 6.59 29.83 59.97
N ILE A 103 7.10 29.59 58.77
CA ILE A 103 6.31 29.04 57.65
C ILE A 103 6.74 27.59 57.39
N PRO A 104 5.91 26.59 57.74
CA PRO A 104 6.32 25.20 57.79
C PRO A 104 6.20 24.46 56.44
N ASP A 105 6.99 24.88 55.44
CA ASP A 105 6.90 24.34 54.07
C ASP A 105 7.03 22.80 54.01
N TYR A 106 8.09 22.22 54.58
CA TYR A 106 8.33 20.77 54.53
C TYR A 106 7.47 19.94 55.52
N GLU A 107 6.75 20.55 56.46
CA GLU A 107 5.82 19.83 57.34
C GLU A 107 4.49 19.51 56.63
N TYR A 108 4.26 20.10 55.46
CA TYR A 108 3.07 19.90 54.65
C TYR A 108 3.39 19.31 53.28
N GLU A 109 2.46 18.49 52.80
CA GLU A 109 2.38 18.00 51.43
C GLU A 109 1.26 18.72 50.65
N PRO A 110 1.42 18.91 49.34
CA PRO A 110 0.37 19.47 48.51
C PRO A 110 -0.90 18.61 48.56
N SER A 111 -2.05 19.24 48.78
CA SER A 111 -3.33 18.53 48.79
C SER A 111 -3.87 18.29 47.37
N PRO A 112 -4.91 17.44 47.19
CA PRO A 112 -5.56 17.26 45.90
C PRO A 112 -6.06 18.55 45.26
N LEU A 113 -6.37 19.59 46.05
CA LEU A 113 -6.70 20.91 45.50
C LEU A 113 -5.54 21.54 44.74
N HIS A 114 -4.30 21.40 45.21
CA HIS A 114 -3.12 21.93 44.53
C HIS A 114 -2.89 21.21 43.20
N VAL A 115 -3.07 19.90 43.18
CA VAL A 115 -2.97 19.09 41.96
C VAL A 115 -4.11 19.44 41.00
N LYS A 116 -5.37 19.49 41.45
CA LYS A 116 -6.53 19.89 40.64
C LYS A 116 -6.39 21.30 40.07
N LEU A 117 -5.84 22.25 40.83
CA LEU A 117 -5.63 23.62 40.37
C LEU A 117 -4.65 23.65 39.20
N LEU A 118 -3.52 22.96 39.32
CA LEU A 118 -2.48 22.98 38.30
C LEU A 118 -2.80 22.07 37.10
N ASP A 119 -3.68 21.07 37.26
CA ASP A 119 -4.18 20.23 36.14
C ASP A 119 -5.08 21.02 35.16
N LEU A 120 -5.52 22.22 35.54
CA LEU A 120 -6.23 23.14 34.67
C LEU A 120 -5.25 23.92 33.76
N PRO A 121 -5.65 24.28 32.53
CA PRO A 121 -4.76 24.91 31.54
C PRO A 121 -4.61 26.43 31.78
N TRP A 122 -4.07 26.82 32.93
CA TRP A 122 -3.73 28.21 33.21
C TRP A 122 -2.57 28.68 32.32
N THR A 123 -2.70 29.88 31.77
CA THR A 123 -1.64 30.50 30.94
C THR A 123 -0.40 30.81 31.78
N ASP A 124 -0.63 31.38 32.96
CA ASP A 124 0.38 31.68 33.97
C ASP A 124 -0.24 31.53 35.37
N VAL A 125 0.54 30.95 36.29
CA VAL A 125 0.22 30.79 37.71
C VAL A 125 1.14 31.71 38.51
N PHE A 126 0.62 32.80 39.03
CA PHE A 126 1.36 33.75 39.84
C PHE A 126 1.16 33.46 41.33
N THR A 127 2.18 33.65 42.15
CA THR A 127 2.04 33.54 43.60
C THR A 127 2.96 34.48 44.36
N THR A 128 2.49 34.98 45.49
CA THR A 128 3.27 35.74 46.48
C THR A 128 3.72 34.87 47.66
N ASN A 129 3.48 33.56 47.59
CA ASN A 129 3.79 32.63 48.67
C ASN A 129 5.25 32.16 48.60
N TYR A 130 5.89 32.05 49.76
CA TYR A 130 7.27 31.57 49.89
C TYR A 130 7.38 30.03 49.89
N ASP A 131 6.32 29.33 50.31
CA ASP A 131 6.27 27.86 50.36
C ASP A 131 6.40 27.21 48.97
N THR A 132 6.79 25.93 48.89
CA THR A 132 7.04 25.22 47.62
C THR A 132 5.89 24.30 47.20
N LEU A 133 4.67 24.51 47.73
CA LEU A 133 3.56 23.57 47.56
C LEU A 133 3.09 23.44 46.10
N LEU A 134 3.08 24.54 45.33
CA LEU A 134 2.69 24.52 43.91
C LEU A 134 3.74 23.80 43.05
N GLU A 135 5.02 24.06 43.32
CA GLU A 135 6.16 23.43 42.63
C GLU A 135 6.18 21.93 42.89
N ARG A 136 5.98 21.52 44.15
CA ARG A 136 5.88 20.11 44.53
C ARG A 136 4.64 19.45 43.93
N ALA A 137 3.50 20.13 43.88
CA ALA A 137 2.29 19.62 43.23
C ALA A 137 2.49 19.40 41.72
N CYS A 138 3.25 20.29 41.05
CA CYS A 138 3.55 20.19 39.62
C CYS A 138 4.21 18.86 39.24
N THR A 139 5.01 18.26 40.13
CA THR A 139 5.69 16.97 39.86
C THR A 139 4.73 15.80 39.63
N SER A 140 3.49 15.90 40.12
CA SER A 140 2.47 14.84 40.01
C SER A 140 1.57 14.98 38.78
N ILE A 141 1.82 15.99 37.92
CA ILE A 141 0.98 16.33 36.78
C ILE A 141 1.57 15.77 35.48
N THR A 142 0.75 15.08 34.70
CA THR A 142 1.15 14.50 33.40
C THR A 142 0.47 15.17 32.21
N SER A 143 -0.57 15.96 32.43
CA SER A 143 -1.38 16.63 31.40
C SER A 143 -0.67 17.83 30.76
N GLN A 144 0.19 18.53 31.50
CA GLN A 144 0.95 19.69 31.04
C GLN A 144 2.23 19.89 31.87
N LYS A 145 3.26 20.48 31.26
CA LYS A 145 4.54 20.79 31.91
C LYS A 145 4.59 22.29 32.25
N TYR A 146 4.76 22.63 33.53
CA TYR A 146 5.02 24.01 33.95
C TYR A 146 6.50 24.29 34.10
N ASP A 147 6.94 25.45 33.65
CA ASP A 147 8.26 25.99 33.98
C ASP A 147 8.15 26.86 35.24
N VAL A 148 8.95 26.56 36.26
CA VAL A 148 8.98 27.31 37.52
C VAL A 148 9.98 28.46 37.39
N VAL A 149 9.52 29.67 37.67
CA VAL A 149 10.29 30.91 37.59
C VAL A 149 10.41 31.49 39.00
N VAL A 150 11.60 31.39 39.59
CA VAL A 150 11.87 31.86 40.97
C VAL A 150 12.66 33.16 41.01
N ASN A 151 13.44 33.45 39.97
CA ASN A 151 14.18 34.69 39.81
C ASN A 151 13.95 35.31 38.41
N LYS A 152 14.50 36.51 38.18
CA LYS A 152 14.29 37.26 36.93
C LYS A 152 15.07 36.68 35.75
N GLU A 153 16.15 35.96 35.99
CA GLU A 153 16.97 35.30 34.96
C GLU A 153 16.24 34.09 34.35
N ASP A 154 15.44 33.36 35.15
CA ASP A 154 14.64 32.21 34.71
C ASP A 154 13.59 32.58 33.65
N LEU A 155 13.10 33.83 33.65
CA LEU A 155 12.10 34.31 32.69
C LEU A 155 12.55 34.15 31.24
N VAL A 156 13.85 34.32 30.95
CA VAL A 156 14.40 34.37 29.58
C VAL A 156 14.26 33.04 28.84
N TYR A 157 14.30 31.91 29.58
CA TYR A 157 14.28 30.56 29.01
C TYR A 157 12.98 29.79 29.32
N SER A 158 12.03 30.41 30.02
CA SER A 158 10.76 29.80 30.40
C SER A 158 9.72 29.83 29.27
N ALA A 159 9.01 28.72 29.06
CA ALA A 159 7.86 28.62 28.14
C ALA A 159 6.54 28.55 28.92
N LYS A 160 5.47 29.16 28.39
CA LYS A 160 4.11 29.01 28.96
C LYS A 160 3.66 27.54 28.85
N PRO A 161 2.98 26.96 29.87
CA PRO A 161 2.50 27.61 31.10
C PRO A 161 3.59 27.71 32.20
N ARG A 162 3.57 28.81 33.00
CA ARG A 162 4.62 29.09 34.02
C ARG A 162 4.06 29.19 35.44
N ILE A 163 4.86 28.82 36.44
CA ILE A 163 4.62 29.13 37.85
C ILE A 163 5.62 30.22 38.27
N ILE A 164 5.14 31.44 38.53
CA ILE A 164 5.98 32.62 38.77
C ILE A 164 5.88 33.04 40.24
N LYS A 165 7.02 32.97 40.94
CA LYS A 165 7.18 33.37 42.34
C LYS A 165 7.56 34.84 42.41
N LEU A 166 6.63 35.68 42.85
CA LEU A 166 6.82 37.12 42.81
C LEU A 166 7.63 37.64 43.99
N HIS A 167 7.51 37.04 45.17
CA HIS A 167 8.09 37.55 46.43
C HIS A 167 9.30 36.75 46.93
N GLY A 168 9.88 35.88 46.09
CA GLY A 168 10.93 34.92 46.47
C GLY A 168 10.36 33.53 46.77
N SER A 169 11.23 32.56 47.04
CA SER A 169 10.83 31.16 47.28
C SER A 169 11.81 30.45 48.24
N PHE A 170 11.29 29.55 49.07
CA PHE A 170 12.13 28.70 49.92
C PHE A 170 12.85 27.61 49.09
N PRO A 171 14.01 27.12 49.55
CA PRO A 171 14.73 27.48 50.78
C PRO A 171 15.63 28.72 50.67
N SER A 172 16.02 29.15 49.46
CA SER A 172 17.17 30.05 49.27
C SER A 172 17.00 31.18 48.23
N GLU A 173 15.87 31.30 47.53
CA GLU A 173 15.67 32.31 46.48
C GLU A 173 15.26 33.65 47.10
N ARG A 174 16.27 34.51 47.30
CA ARG A 174 16.19 35.80 47.99
C ARG A 174 16.20 36.98 47.00
N PRO A 175 15.72 38.17 47.42
CA PRO A 175 15.15 38.55 48.71
C PRO A 175 13.70 38.08 48.93
N PHE A 176 13.33 37.77 50.18
CA PHE A 176 11.93 37.58 50.59
C PHE A 176 11.26 38.95 50.80
N ILE A 177 10.24 39.26 50.01
CA ILE A 177 9.63 40.60 49.98
C ILE A 177 8.62 40.76 51.13
N ILE A 178 9.05 41.38 52.22
CA ILE A 178 8.22 41.53 53.44
C ILE A 178 8.32 42.91 54.10
N THR A 179 9.38 43.69 53.86
CA THR A 179 9.58 45.00 54.49
C THR A 179 8.97 46.15 53.69
N GLU A 180 8.70 47.29 54.31
CA GLU A 180 8.15 48.46 53.62
C GLU A 180 9.12 48.95 52.53
N GLU A 181 10.44 48.90 52.82
CA GLU A 181 11.48 49.22 51.85
C GLU A 181 11.56 48.23 50.68
N ASP A 182 11.34 46.93 50.90
CA ASP A 182 11.29 45.92 49.82
C ASP A 182 10.15 46.24 48.85
N TYR A 183 8.93 46.47 49.37
CA TYR A 183 7.76 46.82 48.56
C TYR A 183 7.94 48.15 47.81
N ARG A 184 8.59 49.15 48.43
CA ARG A 184 8.87 50.44 47.78
C ARG A 184 9.84 50.30 46.60
N ARG A 185 10.86 49.45 46.73
CA ARG A 185 11.87 49.22 45.68
C ARG A 185 11.45 48.17 44.66
N TYR A 186 10.45 47.34 44.97
CA TYR A 186 10.01 46.22 44.14
C TYR A 186 9.76 46.58 42.66
N PRO A 187 9.02 47.67 42.32
CA PRO A 187 8.78 48.00 40.91
C PRO A 187 10.05 48.31 40.10
N LYS A 188 11.11 48.77 40.77
CA LYS A 188 12.40 49.08 40.15
C LYS A 188 13.31 47.85 40.09
N ASP A 189 13.43 47.12 41.20
CA ASP A 189 14.38 46.02 41.35
C ASP A 189 13.89 44.72 40.67
N PHE A 190 12.56 44.54 40.52
CA PHE A 190 11.88 43.40 39.88
C PHE A 190 11.01 43.81 38.67
N ALA A 191 11.42 44.84 37.92
CA ALA A 191 10.70 45.34 36.75
C ALA A 191 10.27 44.24 35.73
N PRO A 192 11.06 43.18 35.44
CA PRO A 192 10.63 42.09 34.56
C PRO A 192 9.40 41.33 35.06
N PHE A 193 9.29 41.07 36.37
CA PHE A 193 8.11 40.44 36.96
C PHE A 193 6.90 41.37 36.90
N VAL A 194 7.08 42.65 37.21
CA VAL A 194 6.01 43.65 37.08
C VAL A 194 5.46 43.70 35.65
N ASN A 195 6.33 43.78 34.65
CA ASN A 195 5.91 43.79 33.25
C ASN A 195 5.18 42.51 32.85
N THR A 196 5.64 41.35 33.34
CA THR A 196 5.01 40.06 33.04
C THR A 196 3.61 39.97 33.65
N VAL A 197 3.43 40.41 34.90
CA VAL A 197 2.12 40.45 35.55
C VAL A 197 1.20 41.45 34.87
N GLN A 198 1.69 42.64 34.52
CA GLN A 198 0.92 43.64 33.77
C GLN A 198 0.48 43.11 32.41
N GLN A 199 1.37 42.46 31.67
CA GLN A 199 1.04 41.83 30.39
C GLN A 199 0.01 40.72 30.56
N ALA A 200 0.17 39.85 31.57
CA ALA A 200 -0.77 38.78 31.84
C ALA A 200 -2.16 39.32 32.21
N LEU A 201 -2.23 40.40 32.98
CA LEU A 201 -3.47 41.10 33.31
C LEU A 201 -4.15 41.74 32.09
N LEU A 202 -3.39 42.17 31.07
CA LEU A 202 -3.92 42.72 29.82
C LEU A 202 -4.43 41.63 28.86
N GLU A 203 -3.72 40.51 28.78
CA GLU A 203 -3.99 39.40 27.85
C GLU A 203 -5.05 38.42 28.37
N ASN A 204 -5.20 38.29 29.69
CA ASN A 204 -5.96 37.21 30.32
C ASN A 204 -6.95 37.71 31.37
N THR A 205 -7.99 36.91 31.59
CA THR A 205 -8.83 37.02 32.79
C THR A 205 -8.06 36.49 34.00
N LEU A 206 -7.86 37.33 35.02
CA LEU A 206 -7.14 36.95 36.23
C LEU A 206 -8.10 36.43 37.32
N CYS A 207 -7.80 35.24 37.84
CA CYS A 207 -8.50 34.63 38.97
C CYS A 207 -7.65 34.69 40.24
N LEU A 208 -8.16 35.27 41.32
CA LEU A 208 -7.52 35.34 42.64
C LEU A 208 -8.07 34.23 43.53
N ILE A 209 -7.19 33.33 44.01
CA ILE A 209 -7.58 32.19 44.86
C ILE A 209 -6.72 32.18 46.13
N GLY A 210 -7.38 32.13 47.30
CA GLY A 210 -6.69 32.16 48.60
C GLY A 210 -5.90 33.47 48.82
N PHE A 211 -6.24 34.53 48.08
CA PHE A 211 -5.55 35.81 48.06
C PHE A 211 -6.50 36.91 48.56
N SER A 212 -6.07 37.72 49.53
CA SER A 212 -6.95 38.75 50.14
C SER A 212 -7.18 39.97 49.24
N GLY A 213 -6.30 40.21 48.26
CA GLY A 213 -6.38 41.38 47.38
C GLY A 213 -5.78 42.66 47.99
N ASP A 214 -5.20 42.58 49.19
CA ASP A 214 -4.65 43.72 49.92
C ASP A 214 -3.13 43.87 49.78
N ASP A 215 -2.48 43.01 49.00
CA ASP A 215 -1.04 43.09 48.75
C ASP A 215 -0.66 44.41 48.06
N PRO A 216 0.33 45.18 48.60
CA PRO A 216 0.69 46.48 48.04
C PRO A 216 1.16 46.45 46.58
N ASN A 217 1.85 45.41 46.13
CA ASN A 217 2.30 45.29 44.74
C ASN A 217 1.10 45.00 43.82
N PHE A 218 0.21 44.10 44.24
CA PHE A 218 -1.02 43.83 43.50
C PHE A 218 -1.89 45.09 43.34
N LEU A 219 -2.06 45.87 44.41
CA LEU A 219 -2.81 47.13 44.38
C LEU A 219 -2.21 48.16 43.43
N GLN A 220 -0.87 48.22 43.33
CA GLN A 220 -0.19 49.08 42.37
C GLN A 220 -0.43 48.62 40.92
N TRP A 221 -0.39 47.31 40.64
CA TRP A 221 -0.63 46.79 39.30
C TRP A 221 -2.04 47.06 38.80
N ILE A 222 -3.06 46.79 39.62
CA ILE A 222 -4.46 47.07 39.24
C ILE A 222 -4.73 48.57 39.13
N GLY A 223 -4.09 49.38 39.98
CA GLY A 223 -4.16 50.85 39.91
C GLY A 223 -3.59 51.34 38.59
N TRP A 224 -2.41 50.86 38.20
CA TRP A 224 -1.78 51.18 36.92
C TRP A 224 -2.67 50.81 35.72
N ILE A 225 -3.28 49.62 35.70
CA ILE A 225 -4.17 49.21 34.59
C ILE A 225 -5.37 50.14 34.49
N ARG A 226 -5.99 50.45 35.63
CA ARG A 226 -7.16 51.32 35.69
C ARG A 226 -6.83 52.74 35.23
N ASP A 227 -5.68 53.26 35.62
CA ASP A 227 -5.25 54.61 35.29
C ASP A 227 -4.88 54.73 33.79
N ASN A 228 -4.43 53.65 33.14
CA ASN A 228 -4.06 53.63 31.72
C ASN A 228 -5.18 53.20 30.76
N LEU A 229 -6.08 52.27 31.16
CA LEU A 229 -7.16 51.76 30.31
C LEU A 229 -8.55 52.32 30.66
N GLY A 230 -8.73 52.88 31.86
CA GLY A 230 -10.02 53.32 32.38
C GLY A 230 -10.89 52.18 32.91
N ASN A 231 -11.86 52.52 33.77
CA ASN A 231 -12.73 51.54 34.45
C ASN A 231 -13.54 50.65 33.50
N GLN A 232 -13.90 51.13 32.31
CA GLN A 232 -14.76 50.38 31.37
C GLN A 232 -14.00 49.40 30.48
N ASN A 233 -12.71 49.65 30.21
CA ASN A 233 -11.89 48.82 29.33
C ASN A 233 -10.87 47.95 30.10
N SER A 234 -10.85 48.05 31.43
CA SER A 234 -9.97 47.23 32.26
C SER A 234 -10.49 45.79 32.31
N PRO A 235 -9.62 44.77 32.11
CA PRO A 235 -9.99 43.37 32.23
C PRO A 235 -10.61 43.05 33.60
N LYS A 236 -11.59 42.14 33.61
CA LYS A 236 -12.24 41.71 34.86
C LYS A 236 -11.30 40.83 35.67
N ILE A 237 -11.18 41.12 36.95
CA ILE A 237 -10.46 40.29 37.92
C ILE A 237 -11.49 39.59 38.81
N TYR A 238 -11.37 38.29 39.00
CA TYR A 238 -12.30 37.51 39.81
C TYR A 238 -11.67 37.12 41.14
N LEU A 239 -12.31 37.41 42.26
CA LEU A 239 -11.91 36.92 43.57
C LEU A 239 -12.79 35.73 43.96
N ILE A 240 -12.17 34.55 44.14
CA ILE A 240 -12.89 33.28 44.32
C ILE A 240 -12.60 32.69 45.70
N GLY A 241 -13.66 32.30 46.42
CA GLY A 241 -13.54 31.60 47.69
C GLY A 241 -14.84 31.63 48.50
N VAL A 242 -14.77 31.22 49.76
CA VAL A 242 -15.83 31.43 50.76
C VAL A 242 -15.62 32.82 51.36
N LEU A 243 -16.43 33.81 50.94
CA LEU A 243 -16.15 35.23 51.18
C LEU A 243 -17.05 35.80 52.29
N ASN A 244 -16.53 35.87 53.52
CA ASN A 244 -17.21 36.50 54.67
C ASN A 244 -16.94 38.02 54.75
N LEU A 245 -17.28 38.76 53.69
CA LEU A 245 -16.96 40.19 53.57
C LEU A 245 -18.08 41.11 54.08
N SER A 246 -17.71 42.20 54.74
CA SER A 246 -18.65 43.26 55.12
C SER A 246 -19.12 44.07 53.91
N VAL A 247 -20.26 44.75 54.03
CA VAL A 247 -20.83 45.60 52.97
C VAL A 247 -19.84 46.67 52.49
N ALA A 248 -19.02 47.21 53.38
CA ALA A 248 -18.01 48.20 53.05
C ALA A 248 -16.85 47.60 52.22
N GLN A 249 -16.40 46.39 52.57
CA GLN A 249 -15.35 45.68 51.82
C GLN A 249 -15.80 45.28 50.42
N VAL A 250 -17.06 44.83 50.27
CA VAL A 250 -17.65 44.49 48.97
C VAL A 250 -17.61 45.70 48.04
N LYS A 251 -18.11 46.87 48.50
CA LYS A 251 -18.12 48.10 47.70
C LYS A 251 -16.70 48.57 47.33
N LEU A 252 -15.72 48.38 48.20
CA LEU A 252 -14.33 48.74 47.93
C LEU A 252 -13.73 47.89 46.81
N LEU A 253 -13.99 46.58 46.81
CA LEU A 253 -13.50 45.66 45.77
C LEU A 253 -14.21 45.92 44.43
N GLU A 254 -15.51 46.24 44.45
CA GLU A 254 -16.25 46.66 43.25
C GLU A 254 -15.68 47.96 42.64
N GLN A 255 -15.31 48.94 43.46
CA GLN A 255 -14.61 50.16 43.00
C GLN A 255 -13.23 49.88 42.37
N ARG A 256 -12.62 48.75 42.70
CA ARG A 256 -11.36 48.26 42.13
C ARG A 256 -11.57 47.35 40.91
N ASN A 257 -12.82 47.23 40.40
CA ASN A 257 -13.20 46.36 39.28
C ASN A 257 -12.92 44.86 39.54
N ILE A 258 -13.01 44.43 40.81
CA ILE A 258 -12.86 43.03 41.22
C ILE A 258 -14.25 42.42 41.42
N VAL A 259 -14.56 41.38 40.63
CA VAL A 259 -15.82 40.64 40.68
C VAL A 259 -15.73 39.53 41.72
N LEU A 260 -16.67 39.49 42.65
CA LEU A 260 -16.69 38.51 43.74
C LEU A 260 -17.43 37.24 43.33
N VAL A 261 -16.74 36.10 43.35
CA VAL A 261 -17.31 34.76 43.17
C VAL A 261 -17.34 34.06 44.53
N ASP A 262 -18.39 34.37 45.28
CA ASP A 262 -18.60 33.83 46.63
C ASP A 262 -19.20 32.42 46.57
N MET A 263 -18.35 31.43 46.81
CA MET A 263 -18.69 30.01 46.80
C MET A 263 -19.55 29.63 47.99
N SER A 264 -19.61 30.40 49.09
CA SER A 264 -20.47 30.09 50.25
C SER A 264 -21.96 29.95 49.90
N LYS A 265 -22.36 30.51 48.75
CA LYS A 265 -23.72 30.45 48.21
C LYS A 265 -24.09 29.09 47.60
N CYS A 266 -23.12 28.20 47.33
CA CYS A 266 -23.43 26.85 46.84
C CYS A 266 -23.80 25.90 47.98
N ALA A 267 -24.70 24.95 47.70
CA ALA A 267 -25.20 24.02 48.70
C ALA A 267 -24.11 23.03 49.17
N GLY A 268 -23.99 22.87 50.50
CA GLY A 268 -23.10 21.87 51.14
C GLY A 268 -21.69 22.35 51.50
N ILE A 269 -21.40 23.64 51.33
CA ILE A 269 -20.10 24.24 51.67
C ILE A 269 -20.03 24.63 53.15
N ASP A 270 -21.12 25.12 53.77
CA ASP A 270 -21.23 25.43 55.21
C ASP A 270 -20.03 26.20 55.82
N GLY A 271 -19.45 27.12 55.04
CA GLY A 271 -18.28 27.92 55.46
C GLY A 271 -16.91 27.23 55.31
N ASP A 272 -16.86 26.01 54.79
CA ASP A 272 -15.63 25.23 54.55
C ASP A 272 -14.92 25.70 53.26
N HIS A 273 -13.77 26.37 53.44
CA HIS A 273 -12.96 26.88 52.35
C HIS A 273 -12.45 25.79 51.39
N TYR A 274 -12.12 24.59 51.91
CA TYR A 274 -11.62 23.48 51.08
C TYR A 274 -12.73 23.02 50.13
N LYS A 275 -13.94 22.76 50.66
CA LYS A 275 -15.08 22.32 49.85
C LYS A 275 -15.51 23.37 48.82
N GLY A 276 -15.49 24.65 49.20
CA GLY A 276 -15.85 25.73 48.27
C GLY A 276 -14.90 25.84 47.07
N LEU A 277 -13.59 25.72 47.32
CA LEU A 277 -12.58 25.72 46.25
C LEU A 277 -12.60 24.41 45.45
N GLU A 278 -12.85 23.27 46.10
CA GLU A 278 -13.01 21.99 45.41
C GLU A 278 -14.17 22.05 44.41
N GLN A 279 -15.32 22.56 44.84
CA GLN A 279 -16.49 22.70 43.97
C GLN A 279 -16.24 23.66 42.80
N PHE A 280 -15.49 24.75 43.03
CA PHE A 280 -15.09 25.66 41.96
C PHE A 280 -14.24 24.95 40.91
N LEU A 281 -13.17 24.27 41.31
CA LEU A 281 -12.29 23.56 40.40
C LEU A 281 -13.02 22.43 39.67
N GLU A 282 -13.87 21.68 40.37
CA GLU A 282 -14.69 20.63 39.77
C GLU A 282 -15.67 21.17 38.73
N TYR A 283 -16.24 22.36 38.96
CA TYR A 283 -17.08 23.01 37.98
C TYR A 283 -16.31 23.36 36.70
N LEU A 284 -15.13 23.96 36.82
CA LEU A 284 -14.27 24.28 35.67
C LEU A 284 -13.90 23.01 34.88
N ILE A 285 -13.56 21.93 35.58
CA ILE A 285 -13.28 20.62 34.98
C ILE A 285 -14.52 20.06 34.28
N SER A 286 -15.72 20.18 34.87
CA SER A 286 -16.95 19.65 34.27
C SER A 286 -17.30 20.33 32.94
N ARG A 287 -16.95 21.61 32.77
CA ARG A 287 -17.18 22.33 31.51
C ARG A 287 -16.33 21.78 30.36
N LYS A 288 -15.12 21.27 30.64
CA LYS A 288 -14.32 20.50 29.67
C LYS A 288 -15.05 19.25 29.17
N ALA A 289 -15.72 18.54 30.08
CA ALA A 289 -16.39 17.28 29.78
C ALA A 289 -17.66 17.46 28.94
N GLU A 290 -18.28 18.65 28.98
CA GLU A 290 -19.41 19.00 28.11
C GLU A 290 -18.96 19.43 26.70
N ASP A 291 -17.80 20.08 26.57
CA ASP A 291 -17.27 20.59 25.29
C ASP A 291 -16.30 19.65 24.55
N ASN A 292 -15.74 18.62 25.20
CA ASN A 292 -14.82 17.70 24.55
C ASN A 292 -15.52 16.50 23.92
N ARG A 293 -15.67 16.50 22.59
CA ARG A 293 -16.25 15.40 21.80
C ARG A 293 -15.22 14.36 21.32
N LEU A 294 -13.98 14.38 21.80
CA LEU A 294 -12.94 13.41 21.43
C LEU A 294 -13.30 11.96 21.78
N GLU A 295 -14.17 11.75 22.77
CA GLU A 295 -14.66 10.45 23.21
C GLU A 295 -15.90 9.96 22.44
N TRP A 296 -16.33 10.66 21.39
CA TRP A 296 -17.42 10.20 20.53
C TRP A 296 -17.05 8.88 19.81
N PRO A 297 -17.96 7.90 19.65
CA PRO A 297 -19.33 7.89 20.16
C PRO A 297 -19.40 7.44 21.63
N LYS A 298 -20.39 7.95 22.38
CA LYS A 298 -20.67 7.43 23.73
C LYS A 298 -21.12 5.96 23.64
N VAL A 299 -20.47 5.09 24.40
CA VAL A 299 -20.74 3.64 24.52
C VAL A 299 -22.12 3.41 25.17
N LEU A 300 -22.98 2.58 24.56
CA LEU A 300 -24.37 2.34 25.00
C LEU A 300 -24.74 0.83 25.05
N SER A 301 -25.92 0.50 25.58
CA SER A 301 -26.35 -0.85 26.00
C SER A 301 -26.79 -1.83 24.90
N HIS A 302 -26.96 -1.40 23.64
CA HIS A 302 -27.49 -2.24 22.54
C HIS A 302 -26.40 -2.70 21.57
N LEU A 303 -25.53 -3.61 22.03
CA LEU A 303 -24.42 -4.14 21.21
C LEU A 303 -24.90 -5.07 20.09
N HIS A 304 -25.94 -5.87 20.33
CA HIS A 304 -26.41 -6.91 19.41
C HIS A 304 -27.94 -6.96 19.37
N PRO A 305 -28.55 -7.29 18.21
CA PRO A 305 -29.97 -7.55 18.11
C PRO A 305 -30.35 -8.83 18.89
N ASP A 306 -31.52 -8.81 19.53
CA ASP A 306 -32.14 -9.97 20.16
C ASP A 306 -33.04 -10.67 19.13
N LEU A 307 -32.61 -11.86 18.67
CA LEU A 307 -33.32 -12.62 17.65
C LEU A 307 -34.71 -13.11 18.10
N ASN A 308 -35.03 -13.04 19.40
CA ASN A 308 -36.32 -13.46 19.94
C ASN A 308 -37.34 -12.33 20.05
N LYS A 309 -36.96 -11.08 19.78
CA LYS A 309 -37.85 -9.90 19.81
C LYS A 309 -38.27 -9.50 18.40
N ASP A 310 -39.40 -8.79 18.29
CA ASP A 310 -39.85 -8.23 17.01
C ASP A 310 -38.79 -7.29 16.42
N LYS A 311 -38.61 -7.35 15.09
CA LYS A 311 -37.59 -6.53 14.42
C LYS A 311 -37.95 -5.05 14.41
N THR A 312 -39.23 -4.73 14.26
CA THR A 312 -39.73 -3.34 14.20
C THR A 312 -39.48 -2.67 15.54
N ASP A 313 -39.90 -3.29 16.64
CA ASP A 313 -39.73 -2.75 18.00
C ASP A 313 -38.25 -2.45 18.31
N GLN A 314 -37.36 -3.38 17.97
CA GLN A 314 -35.91 -3.20 18.18
C GLN A 314 -35.33 -2.05 17.38
N ILE A 315 -35.75 -1.87 16.12
CA ILE A 315 -35.30 -0.73 15.31
C ILE A 315 -35.88 0.57 15.87
N GLU A 316 -37.13 0.59 16.33
CA GLU A 316 -37.73 1.78 16.94
C GLU A 316 -36.99 2.22 18.21
N GLU A 317 -36.53 1.29 19.05
CA GLU A 317 -35.68 1.56 20.21
C GLU A 317 -34.28 2.06 19.81
N LEU A 318 -33.72 1.54 18.71
CA LEU A 318 -32.37 1.84 18.24
C LEU A 318 -32.24 3.20 17.54
N LEU A 319 -33.24 3.59 16.74
CA LEU A 319 -33.19 4.77 15.89
C LEU A 319 -32.90 6.09 16.64
N PRO A 320 -33.54 6.40 17.78
CA PRO A 320 -33.24 7.61 18.55
C PRO A 320 -31.76 7.67 18.95
N VAL A 321 -31.18 6.54 19.34
CA VAL A 321 -29.78 6.42 19.74
C VAL A 321 -28.85 6.69 18.55
N TRP A 322 -29.10 6.06 17.42
CA TRP A 322 -28.27 6.26 16.22
C TRP A 322 -28.36 7.70 15.71
N LYS A 323 -29.56 8.29 15.71
CA LYS A 323 -29.80 9.68 15.35
C LYS A 323 -29.07 10.65 16.27
N GLU A 324 -29.09 10.43 17.59
CA GLU A 324 -28.34 11.23 18.56
C GLU A 324 -26.83 11.15 18.32
N GLN A 325 -26.31 9.95 18.06
CA GLN A 325 -24.89 9.75 17.75
C GLN A 325 -24.47 10.49 16.47
N ARG A 326 -25.29 10.45 15.42
CA ARG A 326 -25.03 11.21 14.18
C ARG A 326 -25.09 12.72 14.40
N LEU A 327 -26.08 13.23 15.13
CA LEU A 327 -26.22 14.66 15.41
C LEU A 327 -25.13 15.20 16.35
N SER A 328 -24.58 14.35 17.22
CA SER A 328 -23.46 14.69 18.11
C SER A 328 -22.08 14.46 17.47
N TYR A 329 -22.01 13.97 16.23
CA TYR A 329 -20.75 13.76 15.51
C TYR A 329 -19.94 15.07 15.45
N PRO A 330 -18.65 15.06 15.84
CA PRO A 330 -17.86 16.28 15.91
C PRO A 330 -17.23 16.69 14.57
N GLY A 331 -17.49 15.97 13.47
CA GLY A 331 -17.16 16.47 12.14
C GLY A 331 -15.83 16.02 11.55
N TRP A 332 -15.17 14.97 12.07
CA TRP A 332 -13.99 14.42 11.40
C TRP A 332 -14.30 14.05 9.93
N ILE A 333 -13.33 14.20 9.04
CA ILE A 333 -13.45 13.64 7.68
C ILE A 333 -13.30 12.13 7.78
N ILE A 334 -12.17 11.70 8.36
CA ILE A 334 -11.86 10.31 8.68
C ILE A 334 -12.00 10.15 10.18
N VAL A 335 -12.89 9.25 10.62
CA VAL A 335 -13.04 8.93 12.03
C VAL A 335 -11.77 8.20 12.51
N PRO A 336 -11.12 8.67 13.60
CA PRO A 336 -9.94 8.01 14.15
C PRO A 336 -10.21 6.54 14.46
N GLU A 337 -9.23 5.66 14.22
CA GLU A 337 -9.39 4.21 14.31
C GLU A 337 -10.03 3.76 15.62
N ASP A 338 -9.59 4.29 16.76
CA ASP A 338 -10.10 3.86 18.06
C ASP A 338 -11.60 4.20 18.25
N ARG A 339 -12.05 5.31 17.66
CA ARG A 339 -13.46 5.73 17.64
C ARG A 339 -14.26 4.98 16.58
N ARG A 340 -13.64 4.74 15.43
CA ARG A 340 -14.21 4.01 14.30
C ARG A 340 -14.49 2.55 14.67
N SER A 341 -13.53 1.90 15.31
CA SER A 341 -13.64 0.54 15.84
C SER A 341 -14.71 0.43 16.93
N SER A 342 -14.84 1.45 17.79
CA SER A 342 -15.96 1.55 18.73
C SER A 342 -17.30 1.61 18.00
N LEU A 343 -17.47 2.52 17.03
CA LEU A 343 -18.70 2.64 16.23
C LEU A 343 -19.05 1.34 15.49
N TRP A 344 -18.04 0.66 14.92
CA TRP A 344 -18.19 -0.60 14.21
C TRP A 344 -18.71 -1.72 15.12
N THR A 345 -18.21 -1.80 16.35
CA THR A 345 -18.62 -2.81 17.33
C THR A 345 -20.13 -2.76 17.61
N PHE A 346 -20.71 -1.56 17.65
CA PHE A 346 -22.16 -1.34 17.81
C PHE A 346 -22.98 -1.47 16.52
N THR A 347 -22.33 -1.61 15.37
CA THR A 347 -23.00 -1.58 14.05
C THR A 347 -22.98 -2.95 13.39
N GLN A 348 -21.89 -3.71 13.50
CA GLN A 348 -21.63 -4.92 12.71
C GLN A 348 -22.75 -5.97 12.80
N SER A 349 -23.35 -6.16 13.98
CA SER A 349 -24.41 -7.15 14.16
C SER A 349 -25.78 -6.73 13.63
N TRP A 350 -25.95 -5.45 13.30
CA TRP A 350 -27.20 -4.90 12.75
C TRP A 350 -27.21 -4.89 11.21
N ILE A 351 -26.07 -5.11 10.56
CA ILE A 351 -25.90 -4.98 9.11
C ILE A 351 -26.78 -5.97 8.32
N SER A 352 -26.95 -7.20 8.83
CA SER A 352 -27.80 -8.23 8.21
C SER A 352 -29.16 -8.39 8.90
N PHE A 353 -29.53 -7.46 9.79
CA PHE A 353 -30.75 -7.59 10.60
C PHE A 353 -32.03 -7.34 9.78
N ALA A 354 -32.02 -6.30 8.94
CA ALA A 354 -33.10 -5.99 8.00
C ALA A 354 -32.74 -6.47 6.58
N SER A 355 -33.73 -6.95 5.84
CA SER A 355 -33.62 -7.45 4.48
C SER A 355 -34.73 -6.90 3.58
N SER A 356 -34.56 -7.05 2.26
CA SER A 356 -35.56 -6.65 1.26
C SER A 356 -36.92 -7.34 1.42
N LYS A 357 -36.96 -8.49 2.13
CA LYS A 357 -38.18 -9.27 2.40
C LYS A 357 -38.94 -8.80 3.64
N ASP A 358 -38.31 -8.02 4.50
CA ASP A 358 -38.94 -7.52 5.72
C ASP A 358 -39.89 -6.36 5.40
N SER A 359 -41.07 -6.35 6.02
CA SER A 359 -42.07 -5.30 5.88
C SER A 359 -42.19 -4.55 7.21
N PHE A 360 -41.64 -3.34 7.26
CA PHE A 360 -41.67 -2.48 8.46
C PHE A 360 -42.80 -1.46 8.34
N SER A 361 -43.40 -1.08 9.47
CA SER A 361 -44.42 -0.03 9.50
C SER A 361 -43.79 1.38 9.48
N LYS A 362 -44.55 2.41 9.06
CA LYS A 362 -44.29 3.84 9.37
C LYS A 362 -42.86 4.40 9.12
N LEU A 363 -42.33 4.40 7.89
CA LEU A 363 -41.03 5.00 7.48
C LEU A 363 -39.77 4.49 8.21
N ILE A 364 -39.90 3.51 9.11
CA ILE A 364 -38.83 3.00 9.97
C ILE A 364 -37.67 2.41 9.15
N ASP A 365 -38.00 1.73 8.06
CA ASP A 365 -37.03 1.13 7.14
C ASP A 365 -36.16 2.18 6.43
N LEU A 366 -36.74 3.33 6.06
CA LEU A 366 -35.99 4.46 5.50
C LEU A 366 -35.08 5.12 6.53
N GLU A 367 -35.57 5.35 7.75
CA GLU A 367 -34.76 5.86 8.86
C GLU A 367 -33.59 4.92 9.18
N PHE A 368 -33.87 3.62 9.23
CA PHE A 368 -32.86 2.60 9.51
C PHE A 368 -31.83 2.50 8.40
N ALA A 369 -32.25 2.43 7.13
CA ALA A 369 -31.33 2.40 5.99
C ALA A 369 -30.41 3.62 5.97
N PHE A 370 -30.98 4.82 6.20
CA PHE A 370 -30.22 6.07 6.23
C PHE A 370 -29.18 6.12 7.35
N GLU A 371 -29.57 5.77 8.59
CA GLU A 371 -28.64 5.76 9.72
C GLU A 371 -27.61 4.63 9.60
N LEU A 372 -27.99 3.44 9.11
CA LEU A 372 -27.07 2.33 8.85
C LEU A 372 -26.00 2.72 7.83
N ASN A 373 -26.41 3.28 6.69
CA ASN A 373 -25.49 3.73 5.65
C ASN A 373 -24.51 4.79 6.18
N TRP A 374 -25.00 5.79 6.91
CA TRP A 374 -24.14 6.82 7.50
C TRP A 374 -23.09 6.22 8.44
N ARG A 375 -23.47 5.25 9.28
CA ARG A 375 -22.53 4.56 10.18
C ARG A 375 -21.50 3.74 9.41
N MET A 376 -21.92 3.01 8.37
CA MET A 376 -21.02 2.23 7.52
C MET A 376 -19.99 3.13 6.83
N GLU A 377 -20.40 4.30 6.32
CA GLU A 377 -19.49 5.29 5.74
C GLU A 377 -18.47 5.79 6.79
N LYS A 378 -18.92 6.13 8.00
CA LYS A 378 -18.00 6.54 9.09
C LYS A 378 -17.09 5.41 9.60
N CYS A 379 -17.50 4.16 9.41
CA CYS A 379 -16.68 2.98 9.66
C CYS A 379 -15.68 2.67 8.53
N LEU A 380 -15.72 3.40 7.41
CA LEU A 380 -14.99 3.09 6.17
C LEU A 380 -15.35 1.71 5.61
N CYS A 381 -16.57 1.23 5.86
CA CYS A 381 -17.03 -0.05 5.37
C CYS A 381 -17.69 0.10 3.99
N PRO A 382 -17.49 -0.87 3.07
CA PRO A 382 -18.23 -0.89 1.81
C PRO A 382 -19.69 -1.31 2.06
N ILE A 383 -20.58 -0.94 1.13
CA ILE A 383 -21.92 -1.53 1.08
C ILE A 383 -21.76 -2.98 0.59
N LEU A 384 -22.40 -3.95 1.23
CA LEU A 384 -22.35 -5.35 0.79
C LEU A 384 -23.62 -5.72 0.01
N ASN A 385 -23.55 -6.83 -0.72
CA ASN A 385 -24.63 -7.30 -1.60
C ASN A 385 -26.00 -7.42 -0.90
N GLN A 386 -26.04 -7.82 0.37
CA GLN A 386 -27.30 -7.91 1.10
C GLN A 386 -27.89 -6.53 1.43
N GLN A 387 -27.04 -5.53 1.74
CA GLN A 387 -27.50 -4.19 2.10
C GLN A 387 -27.96 -3.41 0.86
N ILE A 388 -27.30 -3.59 -0.28
CA ILE A 388 -27.73 -2.91 -1.51
C ILE A 388 -29.14 -3.37 -1.93
N GLU A 389 -29.47 -4.66 -1.82
CA GLU A 389 -30.83 -5.16 -2.09
C GLU A 389 -31.88 -4.51 -1.18
N PHE A 390 -31.53 -4.33 0.10
CA PHE A 390 -32.40 -3.64 1.05
C PHE A 390 -32.55 -2.15 0.70
N PHE A 391 -31.46 -1.45 0.38
CA PHE A 391 -31.48 -0.04 -0.01
C PHE A 391 -32.27 0.20 -1.31
N GLU A 392 -32.12 -0.69 -2.31
CA GLU A 392 -32.91 -0.67 -3.55
C GLU A 392 -34.41 -0.78 -3.27
N ALA A 393 -34.81 -1.72 -2.41
CA ALA A 393 -36.21 -1.90 -2.03
C ALA A 393 -36.78 -0.67 -1.29
N VAL A 394 -36.02 -0.10 -0.35
CA VAL A 394 -36.39 1.11 0.41
C VAL A 394 -36.52 2.31 -0.54
N LEU A 395 -35.56 2.56 -1.42
CA LEU A 395 -35.65 3.67 -2.38
C LEU A 395 -36.79 3.48 -3.37
N GLY A 396 -37.06 2.26 -3.84
CA GLY A 396 -38.20 1.98 -4.72
C GLY A 396 -39.54 2.40 -4.11
N ARG A 397 -39.68 2.26 -2.78
CA ARG A 397 -40.89 2.67 -2.04
C ARG A 397 -41.00 4.19 -1.87
N TYR A 398 -39.91 4.87 -1.51
CA TYR A 398 -39.98 6.25 -1.01
C TYR A 398 -39.49 7.33 -1.98
N LEU A 399 -38.68 6.99 -2.99
CA LEU A 399 -38.21 7.96 -3.98
C LEU A 399 -39.38 8.64 -4.74
N PRO A 400 -40.44 7.93 -5.20
CA PRO A 400 -41.58 8.57 -5.85
C PRO A 400 -42.30 9.59 -4.95
N LEU A 401 -42.40 9.30 -3.64
CA LEU A 401 -43.00 10.18 -2.64
C LEU A 401 -42.17 11.46 -2.41
N GLY A 402 -40.84 11.39 -2.62
CA GLY A 402 -39.92 12.52 -2.56
C GLY A 402 -39.89 13.39 -3.83
N VAL A 403 -40.19 12.82 -4.99
CA VAL A 403 -40.08 13.44 -6.33
C VAL A 403 -41.34 14.21 -6.76
N MET A 404 -42.56 13.80 -6.36
CA MET A 404 -43.79 14.43 -6.88
C MET A 404 -43.89 15.94 -6.57
N ALA A 405 -43.69 16.75 -7.62
CA ALA A 405 -43.98 18.17 -7.67
C ALA A 405 -45.28 18.42 -8.45
N THR A 406 -46.14 19.24 -7.84
CA THR A 406 -47.09 20.17 -8.50
C THR A 406 -48.20 19.59 -9.38
N SER A 407 -49.45 19.89 -9.00
CA SER A 407 -50.74 19.66 -9.68
C SER A 407 -51.15 18.19 -9.95
N ASP A 408 -51.98 17.59 -9.10
CA ASP A 408 -53.44 17.52 -9.33
C ASP A 408 -54.15 16.78 -8.17
N LYS A 409 -55.47 16.98 -8.07
CA LYS A 409 -56.37 16.64 -6.95
C LYS A 409 -56.63 15.12 -6.69
N SER A 410 -55.68 14.23 -6.90
CA SER A 410 -55.88 12.80 -6.58
C SER A 410 -54.66 12.16 -5.95
N LEU A 411 -54.53 12.29 -4.62
CA LEU A 411 -53.66 11.39 -3.84
C LEU A 411 -54.39 10.06 -3.56
N PRO A 412 -53.73 8.90 -3.69
CA PRO A 412 -54.22 7.65 -3.13
C PRO A 412 -54.40 7.75 -1.61
N LEU A 413 -55.47 7.18 -1.07
CA LEU A 413 -55.81 7.18 0.37
C LEU A 413 -54.66 6.75 1.31
N ALA A 414 -53.68 5.99 0.82
CA ALA A 414 -52.53 5.49 1.57
C ALA A 414 -51.56 6.58 2.11
N THR A 415 -51.65 7.82 1.62
CA THR A 415 -50.77 8.92 2.08
C THR A 415 -51.27 9.62 3.35
N LYS A 416 -52.53 9.40 3.77
CA LYS A 416 -53.07 9.93 5.04
C LYS A 416 -52.61 9.13 6.27
N GLU A 417 -52.08 7.92 6.11
CA GLU A 417 -51.60 7.07 7.23
C GLU A 417 -50.10 7.23 7.52
N ILE A 418 -49.34 7.91 6.65
CA ILE A 418 -47.88 8.11 6.81
C ILE A 418 -47.55 9.17 7.90
N SER A 419 -48.55 9.94 8.35
CA SER A 419 -48.41 11.03 9.34
C SER A 419 -48.30 10.58 10.80
N GLY A 420 -47.80 9.36 11.07
CA GLY A 420 -47.65 8.83 12.44
C GLY A 420 -46.37 9.26 13.18
N ARG A 421 -45.29 9.64 12.47
CA ARG A 421 -43.97 9.99 13.05
C ARG A 421 -43.51 11.44 12.79
N GLY A 422 -44.26 12.24 12.03
CA GLY A 422 -43.99 13.69 11.88
C GLY A 422 -42.81 14.11 10.98
N LEU A 423 -42.23 13.21 10.16
CA LEU A 423 -41.16 13.55 9.20
C LEU A 423 -41.72 14.37 8.02
N ASP A 424 -41.08 15.50 7.70
CA ASP A 424 -41.45 16.32 6.54
C ASP A 424 -40.94 15.70 5.22
N ARG A 425 -41.62 15.97 4.11
CA ARG A 425 -41.24 15.53 2.76
C ARG A 425 -39.80 15.93 2.40
N LYS A 426 -39.31 17.05 2.91
CA LYS A 426 -37.92 17.50 2.74
C LYS A 426 -36.92 16.54 3.38
N GLU A 427 -37.23 16.00 4.56
CA GLU A 427 -36.35 15.06 5.26
C GLU A 427 -36.32 13.70 4.56
N ILE A 428 -37.48 13.19 4.14
CA ILE A 428 -37.60 11.96 3.33
C ILE A 428 -36.73 12.11 2.07
N ARG A 429 -36.89 13.22 1.34
CA ARG A 429 -36.11 13.49 0.13
C ARG A 429 -34.61 13.54 0.41
N ARG A 430 -34.18 14.21 1.48
CA ARG A 430 -32.77 14.29 1.89
C ARG A 430 -32.18 12.89 2.12
N MET A 431 -32.91 12.03 2.83
CA MET A 431 -32.48 10.66 3.12
C MET A 431 -32.39 9.81 1.86
N CYS A 432 -33.38 9.92 0.96
CA CYS A 432 -33.36 9.26 -0.34
C CYS A 432 -32.17 9.70 -1.20
N ILE A 433 -31.84 11.00 -1.25
CA ILE A 433 -30.69 11.51 -2.00
C ILE A 433 -29.38 10.96 -1.44
N CYS A 434 -29.21 10.94 -0.12
CA CYS A 434 -28.02 10.37 0.52
C CYS A 434 -27.85 8.88 0.17
N LEU A 435 -28.91 8.08 0.32
CA LEU A 435 -28.87 6.66 -0.05
C LEU A 435 -28.57 6.47 -1.54
N LEU A 436 -29.20 7.25 -2.42
CA LEU A 436 -28.98 7.16 -3.86
C LEU A 436 -27.51 7.44 -4.24
N LEU A 437 -26.88 8.46 -3.63
CA LEU A 437 -25.46 8.75 -3.84
C LEU A 437 -24.56 7.60 -3.37
N SER A 438 -24.81 7.03 -2.19
CA SER A 438 -24.02 5.90 -1.69
C SER A 438 -24.23 4.63 -2.54
N MET A 439 -25.43 4.43 -3.10
CA MET A 439 -25.70 3.35 -4.05
C MET A 439 -24.99 3.54 -5.39
N MET A 440 -24.93 4.77 -5.93
CA MET A 440 -24.14 5.07 -7.12
C MET A 440 -22.68 4.65 -6.91
N ARG A 441 -22.08 5.06 -5.80
CA ARG A 441 -20.73 4.65 -5.40
C ARG A 441 -20.55 3.12 -5.37
N PHE A 442 -21.48 2.37 -4.77
CA PHE A 442 -21.45 0.90 -4.79
C PHE A 442 -21.53 0.34 -6.22
N TYR A 443 -22.43 0.85 -7.06
CA TYR A 443 -22.54 0.39 -8.45
C TYR A 443 -21.27 0.67 -9.25
N ARG A 444 -20.58 1.79 -9.00
CA ARG A 444 -19.27 2.07 -9.60
C ARG A 444 -18.21 1.08 -9.13
N GLU A 445 -18.14 0.81 -7.83
CA GLU A 445 -17.15 -0.10 -7.24
C GLU A 445 -17.29 -1.53 -7.76
N GLU A 446 -18.51 -2.00 -7.93
CA GLU A 446 -18.81 -3.35 -8.41
C GLU A 446 -18.95 -3.46 -9.93
N GLY A 447 -18.75 -2.36 -10.68
CA GLY A 447 -18.83 -2.35 -12.14
C GLY A 447 -20.24 -2.57 -12.70
N LEU A 448 -21.27 -2.26 -11.92
CA LEU A 448 -22.69 -2.34 -12.31
C LEU A 448 -23.10 -1.09 -13.10
N LEU A 449 -22.49 -0.90 -14.27
CA LEU A 449 -22.53 0.36 -15.04
C LEU A 449 -23.94 0.80 -15.43
N GLU A 450 -24.82 -0.14 -15.81
CA GLU A 450 -26.20 0.19 -16.19
C GLU A 450 -27.03 0.65 -14.98
N LYS A 451 -26.90 -0.01 -13.83
CA LYS A 451 -27.53 0.44 -12.57
C LYS A 451 -27.00 1.82 -12.14
N TRP A 452 -25.72 2.08 -12.34
CA TRP A 452 -25.13 3.39 -12.08
C TRP A 452 -25.78 4.48 -12.96
N LYS A 453 -25.90 4.24 -14.28
CA LYS A 453 -26.54 5.19 -15.21
C LYS A 453 -28.01 5.44 -14.86
N GLU A 454 -28.75 4.40 -14.48
CA GLU A 454 -30.13 4.55 -14.01
C GLU A 454 -30.21 5.42 -12.74
N ALA A 455 -29.30 5.21 -11.80
CA ALA A 455 -29.23 6.01 -10.57
C ALA A 455 -28.82 7.47 -10.86
N ASP A 456 -27.91 7.69 -11.81
CA ASP A 456 -27.53 9.02 -12.30
C ASP A 456 -28.71 9.76 -12.95
N GLY A 457 -29.51 9.07 -13.77
CA GLY A 457 -30.75 9.63 -14.32
C GLY A 457 -31.77 10.01 -13.24
N LYS A 458 -31.92 9.16 -12.22
CA LYS A 458 -32.81 9.43 -11.07
C LYS A 458 -32.34 10.64 -10.27
N ILE A 459 -31.04 10.77 -9.98
CA ILE A 459 -30.52 11.91 -9.20
C ILE A 459 -30.55 13.22 -9.99
N GLU A 460 -30.34 13.16 -11.31
CA GLU A 460 -30.43 14.33 -12.19
C GLU A 460 -31.86 14.91 -12.20
N SER A 461 -32.89 14.06 -12.15
CA SER A 461 -34.29 14.50 -11.97
C SER A 461 -34.55 15.27 -10.66
N LEU A 462 -33.66 15.09 -9.67
CA LEU A 462 -33.70 15.74 -8.36
C LEU A 462 -32.73 16.93 -8.25
N ARG A 463 -32.03 17.32 -9.32
CA ARG A 463 -30.94 18.33 -9.32
C ARG A 463 -31.27 19.62 -8.55
N GLU A 464 -32.48 20.15 -8.73
CA GLU A 464 -32.93 21.41 -8.10
C GLU A 464 -33.09 21.30 -6.57
N HIS A 465 -33.09 20.08 -6.03
CA HIS A 465 -33.23 19.81 -4.61
C HIS A 465 -31.93 19.41 -3.92
N LEU A 466 -30.83 19.26 -4.67
CA LEU A 466 -29.51 18.98 -4.09
C LEU A 466 -28.95 20.25 -3.45
N SER A 467 -28.43 20.10 -2.22
CA SER A 467 -27.57 21.11 -1.59
C SER A 467 -26.28 21.30 -2.38
N SER A 468 -25.57 22.42 -2.17
CA SER A 468 -24.27 22.68 -2.82
C SER A 468 -23.25 21.56 -2.55
N GLU A 469 -23.25 21.00 -1.34
CA GLU A 469 -22.40 19.87 -0.97
C GLU A 469 -22.79 18.59 -1.72
N GLN A 470 -24.08 18.26 -1.80
CA GLN A 470 -24.56 17.10 -2.58
C GLN A 470 -24.26 17.23 -4.08
N LYS A 471 -24.35 18.45 -4.64
CA LYS A 471 -23.95 18.71 -6.03
C LYS A 471 -22.46 18.44 -6.23
N ALA A 472 -21.60 18.93 -5.32
CA ALA A 472 -20.17 18.66 -5.38
C ALA A 472 -19.85 17.16 -5.23
N SER A 473 -20.56 16.44 -4.35
CA SER A 473 -20.40 14.99 -4.19
C SER A 473 -20.82 14.22 -5.44
N LEU A 474 -21.88 14.66 -6.14
CA LEU A 474 -22.29 14.09 -7.42
C LEU A 474 -21.23 14.33 -8.51
N TYR A 475 -20.64 15.53 -8.59
CA TYR A 475 -19.53 15.77 -9.52
C TYR A 475 -18.32 14.89 -9.22
N TYR A 476 -17.97 14.71 -7.95
CA TYR A 476 -16.89 13.82 -7.53
C TYR A 476 -17.17 12.36 -7.92
N GLU A 477 -18.39 11.87 -7.67
CA GLU A 477 -18.79 10.50 -8.04
C GLU A 477 -18.80 10.30 -9.57
N ARG A 478 -19.26 11.28 -10.35
CA ARG A 478 -19.20 11.25 -11.83
C ARG A 478 -17.77 11.24 -12.35
N ALA A 479 -16.86 11.99 -11.71
CA ALA A 479 -15.45 11.97 -12.06
C ALA A 479 -14.81 10.61 -11.72
N LEU A 480 -15.09 10.06 -10.53
CA LEU A 480 -14.61 8.73 -10.15
C LEU A 480 -15.18 7.62 -11.05
N TYR A 481 -16.43 7.74 -11.51
CA TYR A 481 -17.02 6.82 -12.47
C TYR A 481 -16.24 6.80 -13.79
N ALA A 482 -15.93 7.97 -14.34
CA ALA A 482 -15.09 8.08 -15.54
C ALA A 482 -13.67 7.54 -15.31
N LEU A 483 -13.09 7.78 -14.13
CA LEU A 483 -11.78 7.25 -13.75
C LEU A 483 -11.77 5.72 -13.62
N PHE A 484 -12.80 5.11 -13.01
CA PHE A 484 -12.94 3.65 -12.90
C PHE A 484 -13.17 2.99 -14.27
N GLY A 485 -13.91 3.66 -15.14
CA GLY A 485 -14.09 3.26 -16.54
C GLY A 485 -12.89 3.53 -17.44
N LEU A 486 -11.79 4.10 -16.91
CA LEU A 486 -10.58 4.48 -17.65
C LEU A 486 -10.86 5.43 -18.84
N ASP A 487 -11.93 6.23 -18.76
CA ASP A 487 -12.35 7.17 -19.80
C ASP A 487 -11.78 8.58 -19.52
N MET A 488 -10.56 8.83 -20.00
CA MET A 488 -9.85 10.10 -19.78
C MET A 488 -10.55 11.32 -20.39
N PRO A 489 -11.09 11.27 -21.63
CA PRO A 489 -11.86 12.38 -22.19
C PRO A 489 -13.07 12.75 -21.33
N GLU A 490 -13.84 11.76 -20.86
CA GLU A 490 -15.01 12.00 -20.03
C GLU A 490 -14.61 12.55 -18.66
N LEU A 491 -13.56 12.02 -18.02
CA LEU A 491 -13.05 12.53 -16.75
C LEU A 491 -12.66 14.01 -16.85
N LYS A 492 -11.91 14.39 -17.89
CA LYS A 492 -11.54 15.79 -18.16
C LYS A 492 -12.76 16.67 -18.43
N ASN A 493 -13.83 16.13 -19.04
CA ASN A 493 -15.07 16.86 -19.20
C ASN A 493 -15.76 17.10 -17.85
N ARG A 494 -15.91 16.08 -17.00
CA ARG A 494 -16.54 16.19 -15.68
C ARG A 494 -15.80 17.14 -14.74
N LEU A 495 -14.47 17.14 -14.77
CA LEU A 495 -13.66 18.08 -13.98
C LEU A 495 -13.82 19.54 -14.43
N ARG A 496 -14.03 19.79 -15.74
CA ARG A 496 -14.32 21.13 -16.27
C ARG A 496 -15.73 21.61 -15.93
N GLU A 497 -16.71 20.70 -15.94
CA GLU A 497 -18.10 21.01 -15.55
C GLU A 497 -18.23 21.36 -14.06
N TRP A 498 -17.39 20.77 -13.21
CA TRP A 498 -17.38 21.02 -11.77
C TRP A 498 -16.87 22.45 -11.45
N GLN A 499 -17.79 23.39 -11.25
CA GLN A 499 -17.48 24.77 -10.90
C GLN A 499 -16.95 24.90 -9.46
N VAL A 500 -15.92 25.72 -9.27
CA VAL A 500 -15.27 25.93 -7.98
C VAL A 500 -16.19 26.71 -7.04
N ASN A 501 -16.33 26.22 -5.81
CA ASN A 501 -17.11 26.85 -4.75
C ASN A 501 -16.27 27.05 -3.48
N GLU A 502 -15.85 28.29 -3.22
CA GLU A 502 -15.03 28.67 -2.06
C GLU A 502 -15.68 28.36 -0.69
N SER A 503 -16.99 28.20 -0.65
CA SER A 503 -17.69 27.79 0.57
C SER A 503 -17.44 26.32 0.95
N LEU A 504 -16.99 25.49 0.01
CA LEU A 504 -16.75 24.04 0.16
C LEU A 504 -15.28 23.65 -0.11
N PRO A 505 -14.31 24.21 0.62
CA PRO A 505 -12.89 24.08 0.28
C PRO A 505 -12.37 22.64 0.27
N PHE A 506 -12.95 21.73 1.06
CA PHE A 506 -12.53 20.32 1.01
C PHE A 506 -12.96 19.60 -0.27
N MET A 507 -14.13 19.94 -0.82
CA MET A 507 -14.57 19.40 -2.10
C MET A 507 -13.71 19.93 -3.25
N GLU A 508 -13.29 21.19 -3.18
CA GLU A 508 -12.33 21.77 -4.12
C GLU A 508 -10.94 21.10 -4.01
N ALA A 509 -10.50 20.75 -2.80
CA ALA A 509 -9.29 19.98 -2.62
C ALA A 509 -9.37 18.57 -3.24
N LYS A 510 -10.53 17.89 -3.16
CA LYS A 510 -10.76 16.61 -3.86
C LYS A 510 -10.69 16.76 -5.37
N LYS A 511 -11.25 17.84 -5.93
CA LYS A 511 -11.09 18.18 -7.35
C LYS A 511 -9.61 18.37 -7.70
N GLY A 512 -8.87 19.13 -6.88
CA GLY A 512 -7.42 19.33 -7.03
C GLY A 512 -6.64 18.01 -7.04
N ALA A 513 -6.98 17.08 -6.16
CA ALA A 513 -6.35 15.78 -6.12
C ALA A 513 -6.60 14.91 -7.37
N LEU A 514 -7.83 14.95 -7.94
CA LEU A 514 -8.12 14.29 -9.21
C LEU A 514 -7.37 14.93 -10.38
N LEU A 515 -7.25 16.27 -10.40
CA LEU A 515 -6.43 16.99 -11.38
C LEU A 515 -4.96 16.54 -11.29
N ALA A 516 -4.43 16.39 -10.08
CA ALA A 516 -3.07 15.88 -9.88
C ALA A 516 -2.91 14.43 -10.36
N GLU A 517 -3.89 13.55 -10.11
CA GLU A 517 -3.87 12.14 -10.54
C GLU A 517 -3.82 12.02 -12.08
N ILE A 518 -4.45 12.93 -12.82
CA ILE A 518 -4.41 12.95 -14.28
C ILE A 518 -3.23 13.72 -14.88
N GLY A 519 -2.36 14.30 -14.06
CA GLY A 519 -1.13 15.00 -14.49
C GLY A 519 -1.16 16.52 -14.43
N GLN A 520 -2.29 17.14 -14.07
CA GLN A 520 -2.46 18.60 -13.98
C GLN A 520 -2.00 19.15 -12.62
N VAL A 521 -0.75 18.84 -12.24
CA VAL A 521 -0.20 19.11 -10.89
C VAL A 521 -0.11 20.61 -10.54
N ASN A 522 0.13 21.48 -11.51
CA ASN A 522 0.22 22.93 -11.25
C ASN A 522 -1.17 23.54 -10.95
N GLU A 523 -2.21 23.11 -11.68
CA GLU A 523 -3.59 23.54 -11.41
C GLU A 523 -4.07 22.98 -10.05
N ALA A 524 -3.71 21.73 -9.76
CA ALA A 524 -3.98 21.10 -8.48
C ALA A 524 -3.34 21.85 -7.31
N GLU A 525 -2.07 22.25 -7.43
CA GLU A 525 -1.33 23.01 -6.41
C GLU A 525 -2.05 24.32 -6.09
N GLN A 526 -2.39 25.11 -7.11
CA GLN A 526 -3.11 26.39 -6.93
C GLN A 526 -4.46 26.20 -6.23
N LEU A 527 -5.22 25.18 -6.63
CA LEU A 527 -6.53 24.90 -6.03
C LEU A 527 -6.42 24.42 -4.57
N LEU A 528 -5.40 23.63 -4.25
CA LEU A 528 -5.11 23.15 -2.90
C LEU A 528 -4.63 24.28 -1.98
N GLU A 529 -3.77 25.18 -2.47
CA GLU A 529 -3.34 26.37 -1.72
C GLU A 529 -4.52 27.29 -1.38
N GLN A 530 -5.39 27.55 -2.37
CA GLN A 530 -6.58 28.38 -2.16
C GLN A 530 -7.56 27.71 -1.19
N SER A 531 -7.76 26.39 -1.31
CA SER A 531 -8.59 25.61 -0.36
C SER A 531 -8.04 25.70 1.07
N LEU A 532 -6.73 25.54 1.26
CA LEU A 532 -6.09 25.64 2.57
C LEU A 532 -6.22 27.05 3.15
N LYS A 533 -6.04 28.09 2.33
CA LYS A 533 -6.22 29.49 2.72
C LYS A 533 -7.65 29.75 3.18
N ASN A 534 -8.65 29.25 2.45
CA ASN A 534 -10.06 29.39 2.80
C ASN A 534 -10.43 28.66 4.10
N ILE A 535 -9.87 27.47 4.34
CA ILE A 535 -10.06 26.73 5.60
C ILE A 535 -9.47 27.53 6.77
N ARG A 536 -8.23 28.00 6.64
CA ARG A 536 -7.55 28.77 7.70
C ARG A 536 -8.24 30.11 7.98
N ALA A 537 -8.73 30.78 6.95
CA ALA A 537 -9.54 31.99 7.11
C ALA A 537 -10.79 31.71 7.95
N LYS A 538 -11.49 30.59 7.72
CA LYS A 538 -12.65 30.18 8.52
C LYS A 538 -12.27 29.78 9.96
N LEU A 539 -11.13 29.11 10.15
CA LEU A 539 -10.63 28.74 11.48
C LEU A 539 -10.33 29.97 12.35
N ASN A 540 -9.83 31.05 11.75
CA ASN A 540 -9.57 32.30 12.48
C ASN A 540 -10.85 33.00 12.99
N LEU A 541 -12.03 32.64 12.48
CA LEU A 541 -13.29 33.28 12.85
C LEU A 541 -14.02 32.62 14.02
N LYS A 542 -13.65 31.39 14.41
CA LYS A 542 -14.37 30.62 15.44
C LYS A 542 -13.39 29.74 16.24
N PRO A 543 -13.41 29.78 17.59
CA PRO A 543 -12.60 28.88 18.40
C PRO A 543 -13.05 27.43 18.20
N ILE A 544 -12.09 26.50 18.21
CA ILE A 544 -12.34 25.07 18.05
C ILE A 544 -12.81 24.52 19.40
N THR A 545 -14.11 24.29 19.55
CA THR A 545 -14.71 23.70 20.76
C THR A 545 -15.15 22.25 20.48
N THR A 546 -16.34 22.08 19.89
CA THR A 546 -16.98 20.77 19.67
C THR A 546 -17.02 20.34 18.20
N ASP A 547 -16.64 21.23 17.28
CA ASP A 547 -16.68 21.02 15.83
C ASP A 547 -15.25 20.98 15.27
N TYR A 548 -14.82 19.79 14.89
CA TYR A 548 -13.51 19.46 14.35
C TYR A 548 -13.48 19.46 12.80
N SER A 549 -14.57 19.84 12.13
CA SER A 549 -14.69 19.77 10.68
C SER A 549 -13.57 20.54 9.97
N LEU A 550 -13.33 21.79 10.35
CA LEU A 550 -12.34 22.63 9.70
C LEU A 550 -10.89 22.19 9.97
N VAL A 551 -10.58 21.72 11.19
CA VAL A 551 -9.24 21.20 11.51
C VAL A 551 -8.96 19.84 10.88
N SER A 552 -10.00 19.00 10.73
CA SER A 552 -9.89 17.75 9.98
C SER A 552 -9.70 18.02 8.48
N GLN A 553 -10.42 18.99 7.92
CA GLN A 553 -10.18 19.47 6.55
C GLN A 553 -8.78 20.04 6.38
N GLU A 554 -8.30 20.89 7.31
CA GLU A 554 -6.95 21.44 7.25
C GLU A 554 -5.89 20.32 7.18
N ALA A 555 -6.01 19.30 8.02
CA ALA A 555 -5.04 18.21 8.09
C ALA A 555 -4.93 17.42 6.78
N ILE A 556 -6.06 17.10 6.13
CA ILE A 556 -6.10 16.36 4.86
C ILE A 556 -5.67 17.24 3.69
N VAL A 557 -6.10 18.50 3.64
CA VAL A 557 -5.69 19.43 2.56
C VAL A 557 -4.18 19.72 2.63
N MET A 558 -3.61 19.85 3.84
CA MET A 558 -2.15 19.92 4.02
C MET A 558 -1.44 18.68 3.47
N LEU A 559 -2.00 17.48 3.66
CA LEU A 559 -1.41 16.24 3.16
C LEU A 559 -1.40 16.22 1.63
N LEU A 560 -2.53 16.55 1.01
CA LEU A 560 -2.67 16.63 -0.43
C LEU A 560 -1.73 17.70 -1.02
N LEU A 561 -1.68 18.89 -0.42
CA LEU A 561 -0.81 19.97 -0.88
C LEU A 561 0.67 19.59 -0.76
N GLN A 562 1.09 19.01 0.37
CA GLN A 562 2.46 18.53 0.55
C GLN A 562 2.81 17.46 -0.50
N TYR A 563 1.88 16.55 -0.80
CA TYR A 563 2.07 15.50 -1.80
C TYR A 563 2.25 16.08 -3.20
N VAL A 564 1.40 17.04 -3.60
CA VAL A 564 1.50 17.74 -4.90
C VAL A 564 2.76 18.60 -4.99
N GLN A 565 3.10 19.39 -3.97
CA GLN A 565 4.33 20.19 -3.92
C GLN A 565 5.59 19.33 -4.06
N THR A 566 5.60 18.15 -3.41
CA THR A 566 6.69 17.18 -3.55
C THR A 566 6.80 16.66 -4.98
N SER A 567 5.67 16.38 -5.63
CA SER A 567 5.60 15.95 -7.04
C SER A 567 6.12 17.04 -7.99
N VAL A 568 5.70 18.28 -7.82
CA VAL A 568 6.16 19.43 -8.62
C VAL A 568 7.66 19.65 -8.45
N ALA A 569 8.18 19.59 -7.22
CA ALA A 569 9.62 19.71 -6.96
C ALA A 569 10.42 18.57 -7.60
N ALA A 570 9.96 17.33 -7.47
CA ALA A 570 10.59 16.15 -8.08
C ALA A 570 10.59 16.23 -9.62
N GLY A 571 9.47 16.62 -10.23
CA GLY A 571 9.35 16.80 -11.68
C GLY A 571 10.30 17.87 -12.24
N ASN A 572 10.60 18.90 -11.46
CA ASN A 572 11.58 19.94 -11.79
C ASN A 572 13.03 19.57 -11.43
N GLY A 573 13.30 18.34 -10.97
CA GLY A 573 14.64 17.88 -10.58
C GLY A 573 15.16 18.41 -9.24
N LYS A 574 14.30 19.07 -8.43
CA LYS A 574 14.63 19.71 -7.15
C LYS A 574 14.45 18.76 -5.96
N TRP A 575 15.10 17.60 -6.01
CA TRP A 575 14.93 16.54 -5.01
C TRP A 575 15.31 16.96 -3.58
N SER A 576 16.28 17.87 -3.41
CA SER A 576 16.70 18.39 -2.11
C SER A 576 15.61 19.21 -1.40
N GLU A 577 14.75 19.92 -2.15
CA GLU A 577 13.69 20.77 -1.60
C GLU A 577 12.54 19.94 -0.99
N THR A 578 12.41 18.66 -1.39
CA THR A 578 11.34 17.77 -0.91
C THR A 578 11.36 17.56 0.61
N GLN A 579 12.54 17.55 1.22
CA GLN A 579 12.66 17.39 2.68
C GLN A 579 12.25 18.65 3.43
N GLU A 580 12.51 19.83 2.87
CA GLU A 580 12.13 21.12 3.45
C GLU A 580 10.62 21.32 3.40
N ILE A 581 10.00 21.01 2.25
CA ILE A 581 8.53 20.97 2.08
C ILE A 581 7.92 20.07 3.17
N ARG A 582 8.51 18.89 3.41
CA ARG A 582 7.97 17.99 4.45
C ARG A 582 8.02 18.58 5.86
N LYS A 583 9.11 19.27 6.20
CA LYS A 583 9.28 19.91 7.51
C LYS A 583 8.28 21.06 7.71
N ALA A 584 7.99 21.84 6.67
CA ALA A 584 7.11 23.02 6.75
C ALA A 584 5.69 22.72 7.29
N PHE A 585 5.14 21.52 7.04
CA PHE A 585 3.81 21.14 7.52
C PHE A 585 3.83 20.39 8.87
N SER A 586 5.00 19.90 9.29
CA SER A 586 5.12 18.97 10.43
C SER A 586 4.73 19.60 11.77
N GLU A 587 5.10 20.86 12.00
CA GLU A 587 4.76 21.60 13.23
C GLU A 587 3.24 21.76 13.38
N ARG A 588 2.55 22.12 12.29
CA ARG A 588 1.09 22.28 12.32
C ARG A 588 0.38 20.97 12.57
N TRP A 589 0.81 19.84 11.98
CA TRP A 589 0.21 18.54 12.30
C TRP A 589 0.41 18.13 13.76
N ASN A 590 1.53 18.50 14.40
CA ASN A 590 1.70 18.24 15.83
C ASN A 590 0.65 18.96 16.69
N VAL A 591 0.24 20.17 16.29
CA VAL A 591 -0.88 20.88 16.94
C VAL A 591 -2.21 20.18 16.67
N LEU A 592 -2.44 19.67 15.46
CA LEU A 592 -3.70 19.02 15.08
C LEU A 592 -3.91 17.64 15.75
N LYS A 593 -2.87 17.02 16.30
CA LYS A 593 -2.96 15.76 17.08
C LYS A 593 -3.90 15.86 18.27
N GLN A 594 -3.99 17.04 18.91
CA GLN A 594 -4.88 17.24 20.05
C GLN A 594 -6.37 17.01 19.69
N TYR A 595 -6.71 17.12 18.39
CA TYR A 595 -8.05 16.90 17.85
C TYR A 595 -8.20 15.52 17.16
N LYS A 596 -7.19 14.64 17.25
CA LYS A 596 -7.08 13.36 16.52
C LYS A 596 -7.26 13.52 15.00
N CYS A 597 -6.75 14.60 14.42
CA CYS A 597 -6.93 14.92 13.01
C CYS A 597 -5.69 14.60 12.15
N GLU A 598 -4.59 14.11 12.72
CA GLU A 598 -3.37 13.82 11.97
C GLU A 598 -3.53 12.56 11.09
N PRO A 599 -3.31 12.64 9.76
CA PRO A 599 -3.58 11.51 8.86
C PRO A 599 -2.56 10.38 8.96
N TRP A 600 -1.36 10.65 9.49
CA TRP A 600 -0.25 9.71 9.52
C TRP A 600 -0.46 8.52 10.47
N ASN A 601 -1.27 8.69 11.51
CA ASN A 601 -1.57 7.58 12.43
C ASN A 601 -2.44 6.52 11.74
N GLU A 602 -3.49 6.93 11.03
CA GLU A 602 -4.34 6.03 10.24
C GLU A 602 -3.53 5.26 9.20
N LEU A 603 -2.63 5.94 8.48
CA LEU A 603 -1.77 5.31 7.48
C LEU A 603 -0.91 4.19 8.07
N LYS A 604 -0.26 4.45 9.22
CA LYS A 604 0.59 3.44 9.88
C LYS A 604 -0.20 2.19 10.29
N ILE A 605 -1.46 2.36 10.69
CA ILE A 605 -2.34 1.24 11.05
C ILE A 605 -2.64 0.37 9.82
N PHE A 606 -2.94 1.00 8.68
CA PHE A 606 -3.12 0.29 7.42
C PHE A 606 -1.83 -0.38 6.93
N GLU A 607 -0.69 0.32 6.98
CA GLU A 607 0.62 -0.21 6.60
C GLU A 607 0.97 -1.48 7.40
N GLY A 608 0.82 -1.44 8.72
CA GLY A 608 1.08 -2.59 9.60
C GLY A 608 0.21 -3.82 9.29
N SER A 609 -0.97 -3.61 8.69
CA SER A 609 -1.94 -4.69 8.39
C SER A 609 -1.85 -5.19 6.95
N LEU A 610 -1.63 -4.31 5.98
CA LEU A 610 -1.74 -4.60 4.54
C LEU A 610 -0.40 -4.90 3.88
N GLU A 611 0.73 -4.40 4.40
CA GLU A 611 2.06 -4.68 3.80
C GLU A 611 2.52 -6.11 4.06
N ARG A 612 1.94 -6.82 5.04
CA ARG A 612 2.20 -8.24 5.25
C ARG A 612 1.44 -9.11 4.24
N PRO A 613 1.99 -10.30 3.89
CA PRO A 613 1.30 -11.26 3.02
C PRO A 613 -0.12 -11.59 3.53
N PRO A 614 -1.10 -11.77 2.62
CA PRO A 614 -2.47 -12.08 2.99
C PRO A 614 -2.54 -13.42 3.72
N VAL A 615 -3.33 -13.46 4.80
CA VAL A 615 -3.58 -14.68 5.56
C VAL A 615 -4.86 -15.31 5.02
N ALA A 616 -4.74 -16.50 4.40
CA ALA A 616 -5.89 -17.20 3.86
C ALA A 616 -6.88 -17.54 4.98
N LYS A 617 -8.15 -17.15 4.79
CA LYS A 617 -9.24 -17.58 5.65
C LYS A 617 -9.48 -19.07 5.46
N ARG A 618 -9.08 -19.88 6.44
CA ARG A 618 -9.31 -21.33 6.44
C ARG A 618 -10.46 -21.67 7.38
N ASN A 619 -11.44 -22.42 6.88
CA ASN A 619 -12.53 -22.96 7.72
C ASN A 619 -12.00 -24.01 8.71
N VAL A 620 -10.88 -24.66 8.39
CA VAL A 620 -10.22 -25.65 9.24
C VAL A 620 -8.72 -25.37 9.24
N THR A 621 -8.13 -25.20 10.42
CA THR A 621 -6.68 -25.17 10.60
C THR A 621 -6.22 -26.52 11.13
N GLU A 622 -5.40 -27.21 10.35
CA GLU A 622 -4.74 -28.44 10.77
C GLU A 622 -3.34 -28.12 11.30
N LYS A 623 -3.09 -28.43 12.56
CA LYS A 623 -1.74 -28.37 13.15
C LYS A 623 -1.26 -29.80 13.36
N LYS A 624 -0.18 -30.18 12.66
CA LYS A 624 0.52 -31.43 12.94
C LYS A 624 1.20 -31.30 14.30
N GLU A 625 0.87 -32.20 15.22
CA GLU A 625 1.45 -32.22 16.56
C GLU A 625 2.84 -32.90 16.54
N PHE A 626 3.53 -32.86 17.68
CA PHE A 626 4.83 -33.51 17.84
C PHE A 626 4.73 -35.04 17.62
N ASP A 627 3.63 -35.66 18.07
CA ASP A 627 3.38 -37.08 17.88
C ASP A 627 3.01 -37.40 16.43
N ILE A 628 3.73 -38.34 15.82
CA ILE A 628 3.54 -38.77 14.43
C ILE A 628 2.09 -39.21 14.20
N GLY A 629 1.45 -38.65 13.17
CA GLY A 629 0.08 -38.98 12.77
C GLY A 629 -1.00 -38.24 13.56
N ARG A 630 -0.65 -37.41 14.54
CA ARG A 630 -1.61 -36.62 15.31
C ARG A 630 -1.78 -35.23 14.71
N VAL A 631 -3.02 -34.89 14.35
CA VAL A 631 -3.40 -33.60 13.77
C VAL A 631 -4.48 -32.98 14.63
N THR A 632 -4.21 -31.80 15.20
CA THR A 632 -5.25 -30.98 15.80
C THR A 632 -5.99 -30.26 14.68
N ARG A 633 -7.31 -30.46 14.58
CA ARG A 633 -8.21 -29.70 13.70
C ARG A 633 -8.92 -28.63 14.49
N ILE A 634 -8.68 -27.37 14.15
CA ILE A 634 -9.42 -26.22 14.66
C ILE A 634 -10.41 -25.79 13.59
N ASN A 635 -11.71 -25.94 13.86
CA ASN A 635 -12.77 -25.46 12.98
C ASN A 635 -13.08 -23.99 13.33
N HIS A 636 -12.93 -23.10 12.35
CA HIS A 636 -13.30 -21.69 12.47
C HIS A 636 -14.75 -21.53 11.98
N PHE A 637 -15.66 -21.13 12.87
CA PHE A 637 -17.05 -20.85 12.51
C PHE A 637 -17.15 -19.53 11.71
N ALA A 638 -18.16 -19.42 10.84
CA ALA A 638 -18.32 -18.34 9.87
C ALA A 638 -18.26 -16.93 10.51
N GLY A 639 -17.10 -16.28 10.38
CA GLY A 639 -16.90 -14.86 10.69
C GLY A 639 -16.70 -14.02 9.42
N TRP A 640 -16.57 -12.71 9.57
CA TRP A 640 -16.27 -11.80 8.45
C TRP A 640 -14.82 -12.03 7.98
N ASP A 641 -14.52 -11.79 6.69
CA ASP A 641 -13.12 -11.75 6.24
C ASP A 641 -12.50 -10.41 6.66
N ASN A 642 -11.94 -10.35 7.87
CA ASN A 642 -11.37 -9.13 8.43
C ASN A 642 -10.21 -8.57 7.60
N GLU A 643 -9.45 -9.41 6.89
CA GLU A 643 -8.39 -8.96 5.99
C GLU A 643 -9.00 -8.16 4.83
N ALA A 644 -10.09 -8.66 4.24
CA ALA A 644 -10.80 -7.96 3.17
C ALA A 644 -11.44 -6.65 3.68
N LEU A 645 -12.05 -6.65 4.87
CA LEU A 645 -12.62 -5.42 5.46
C LEU A 645 -11.58 -4.32 5.69
N ILE A 646 -10.38 -4.67 6.18
CA ILE A 646 -9.29 -3.72 6.35
C ILE A 646 -8.85 -3.16 4.98
N ALA A 647 -8.78 -4.01 3.97
CA ALA A 647 -8.45 -3.62 2.60
C ALA A 647 -9.50 -2.65 2.01
N TYR A 648 -10.80 -2.93 2.15
CA TYR A 648 -11.86 -1.99 1.77
C TYR A 648 -11.79 -0.68 2.56
N SER A 649 -11.49 -0.76 3.87
CA SER A 649 -11.34 0.43 4.71
C SER A 649 -10.19 1.33 4.24
N PHE A 650 -9.09 0.76 3.75
CA PHE A 650 -7.99 1.52 3.18
C PHE A 650 -8.38 2.22 1.86
N LEU A 651 -9.11 1.56 0.97
CA LEU A 651 -9.60 2.19 -0.27
C LEU A 651 -10.60 3.31 0.03
N ARG A 652 -11.50 3.09 1.00
CA ARG A 652 -12.44 4.08 1.52
C ARG A 652 -11.73 5.27 2.15
N PHE A 653 -10.72 5.03 2.97
CA PHE A 653 -9.86 6.08 3.53
C PHE A 653 -9.28 6.96 2.42
N CYS A 654 -8.70 6.36 1.38
CA CYS A 654 -8.11 7.11 0.26
C CYS A 654 -9.19 7.90 -0.51
N GLU A 655 -10.33 7.28 -0.83
CA GLU A 655 -11.41 7.95 -1.58
C GLU A 655 -12.10 9.09 -0.79
N ASP A 656 -12.35 8.87 0.49
CA ASP A 656 -13.01 9.86 1.35
C ASP A 656 -12.07 11.01 1.72
N ALA A 657 -10.77 10.75 1.86
CA ALA A 657 -9.75 11.80 1.98
C ALA A 657 -9.39 12.47 0.64
N GLY A 658 -9.76 11.85 -0.49
CA GLY A 658 -9.41 12.33 -1.83
C GLY A 658 -7.94 12.11 -2.21
N ILE A 659 -7.29 11.07 -1.67
CA ILE A 659 -5.87 10.81 -1.88
C ILE A 659 -5.66 9.86 -3.05
N PRO A 660 -4.97 10.29 -4.13
CA PRO A 660 -4.61 9.41 -5.23
C PRO A 660 -3.40 8.54 -4.88
N PHE A 661 -3.38 7.28 -5.34
CA PHE A 661 -2.26 6.35 -5.10
C PHE A 661 -0.98 6.80 -5.80
N ARG A 662 -1.13 7.51 -6.92
CA ARG A 662 -0.03 8.03 -7.72
C ARG A 662 -0.41 9.38 -8.32
N ILE A 663 0.58 10.26 -8.35
CA ILE A 663 0.62 11.48 -9.16
C ILE A 663 1.98 11.51 -9.89
N PRO A 664 2.23 12.41 -10.85
CA PRO A 664 3.51 12.48 -11.54
C PRO A 664 4.71 12.44 -10.58
N SER A 665 5.70 11.58 -10.84
CA SER A 665 6.92 11.45 -10.03
C SER A 665 6.73 11.14 -8.53
N SER A 666 5.53 10.77 -8.05
CA SER A 666 5.28 10.51 -6.62
C SER A 666 4.19 9.45 -6.38
N THR A 667 4.29 8.72 -5.27
CA THR A 667 3.33 7.66 -4.90
C THR A 667 2.96 7.75 -3.43
N PHE A 668 1.75 7.31 -3.10
CA PHE A 668 1.22 7.32 -1.74
C PHE A 668 0.59 5.96 -1.39
N GLY A 669 0.96 5.39 -0.24
CA GLY A 669 0.38 4.13 0.25
C GLY A 669 0.53 2.93 -0.70
N LYS A 670 1.51 2.97 -1.62
CA LYS A 670 1.64 2.01 -2.73
C LYS A 670 1.62 0.55 -2.26
N LYS A 671 2.43 0.21 -1.25
CA LYS A 671 2.52 -1.15 -0.72
C LYS A 671 1.21 -1.60 -0.04
N SER A 672 0.52 -0.71 0.67
CA SER A 672 -0.79 -1.00 1.25
C SER A 672 -1.85 -1.22 0.16
N ALA A 673 -1.77 -0.47 -0.94
CA ALA A 673 -2.62 -0.67 -2.11
C ALA A 673 -2.34 -2.01 -2.81
N GLU A 674 -1.07 -2.39 -2.96
CA GLU A 674 -0.65 -3.72 -3.46
C GLU A 674 -1.21 -4.86 -2.58
N GLY A 675 -1.03 -4.73 -1.26
CA GLY A 675 -1.58 -5.66 -0.28
C GLY A 675 -3.10 -5.77 -0.34
N THR A 676 -3.78 -4.68 -0.68
CA THR A 676 -5.25 -4.63 -0.85
C THR A 676 -5.71 -5.47 -2.04
N LEU A 677 -5.05 -5.38 -3.21
CA LEU A 677 -5.44 -6.10 -4.42
C LEU A 677 -5.61 -7.60 -4.17
N SER A 678 -4.65 -8.21 -3.46
CA SER A 678 -4.67 -9.64 -3.14
C SER A 678 -5.82 -10.09 -2.23
N ARG A 679 -6.41 -9.16 -1.46
CA ARG A 679 -7.47 -9.42 -0.48
C ARG A 679 -8.86 -9.24 -1.07
N ILE A 680 -9.02 -8.27 -1.98
CA ILE A 680 -10.33 -7.91 -2.56
C ILE A 680 -10.58 -8.49 -3.95
N SER A 681 -9.56 -8.94 -4.69
CA SER A 681 -9.72 -9.40 -6.08
C SER A 681 -10.75 -10.53 -6.27
N LYS A 682 -10.91 -11.38 -5.25
CA LYS A 682 -11.91 -12.47 -5.22
C LYS A 682 -13.34 -12.03 -4.91
N TYR A 683 -13.51 -10.83 -4.34
CA TYR A 683 -14.80 -10.29 -3.90
C TYR A 683 -15.32 -9.19 -4.82
N SER A 684 -14.47 -8.20 -5.12
CA SER A 684 -14.77 -7.03 -5.95
C SER A 684 -13.72 -6.89 -7.07
N PRO A 685 -13.77 -7.73 -8.12
CA PRO A 685 -12.75 -7.76 -9.17
C PRO A 685 -12.66 -6.43 -9.93
N TYR A 686 -13.78 -5.74 -10.17
CA TYR A 686 -13.81 -4.46 -10.88
C TYR A 686 -13.06 -3.36 -10.11
N TRP A 687 -13.31 -3.23 -8.80
CA TRP A 687 -12.59 -2.28 -7.94
C TRP A 687 -11.08 -2.62 -7.85
N ALA A 688 -10.73 -3.90 -7.78
CA ALA A 688 -9.34 -4.34 -7.80
C ALA A 688 -8.66 -3.94 -9.13
N MET A 689 -9.32 -4.12 -10.27
CA MET A 689 -8.79 -3.72 -11.59
C MET A 689 -8.58 -2.20 -11.69
N ALA A 690 -9.58 -1.40 -11.29
CA ALA A 690 -9.46 0.06 -11.29
C ALA A 690 -8.30 0.53 -10.37
N THR A 691 -8.17 -0.07 -9.18
CA THR A 691 -7.09 0.24 -8.23
C THR A 691 -5.72 -0.16 -8.79
N MET A 692 -5.61 -1.33 -9.42
CA MET A 692 -4.38 -1.83 -10.02
C MET A 692 -3.84 -0.87 -11.09
N VAL A 693 -4.71 -0.36 -11.96
CA VAL A 693 -4.31 0.64 -12.98
C VAL A 693 -3.89 1.95 -12.34
N ARG A 694 -4.62 2.45 -11.33
CA ARG A 694 -4.30 3.70 -10.61
C ARG A 694 -2.98 3.64 -9.84
N ILE A 695 -2.55 2.45 -9.38
CA ILE A 695 -1.21 2.26 -8.81
C ILE A 695 -0.11 2.50 -9.86
N GLY A 696 -0.38 2.18 -11.12
CA GLY A 696 0.47 2.46 -12.27
C GLY A 696 1.76 1.63 -12.37
N ASP A 697 1.79 0.45 -11.75
CA ASP A 697 2.94 -0.45 -11.79
C ASP A 697 2.57 -1.79 -12.44
N GLU A 698 3.27 -2.15 -13.52
CA GLU A 698 3.06 -3.41 -14.24
C GLU A 698 3.28 -4.65 -13.36
N LYS A 699 4.10 -4.55 -12.30
CA LYS A 699 4.33 -5.66 -11.36
C LYS A 699 3.08 -6.04 -10.57
N VAL A 700 2.17 -5.08 -10.33
CA VAL A 700 0.98 -5.33 -9.50
C VAL A 700 -0.10 -6.11 -10.24
N VAL A 701 0.06 -6.27 -11.55
CA VAL A 701 -0.83 -7.10 -12.39
C VAL A 701 -0.86 -8.55 -11.89
N ASP A 702 0.22 -9.04 -11.27
CA ASP A 702 0.30 -10.38 -10.65
C ASP A 702 -0.71 -10.62 -9.53
N HIS A 703 -1.18 -9.56 -8.86
CA HIS A 703 -2.14 -9.69 -7.77
C HIS A 703 -3.59 -9.84 -8.26
N VAL A 704 -3.89 -9.44 -9.49
CA VAL A 704 -5.25 -9.46 -10.06
C VAL A 704 -5.38 -10.46 -11.20
N PHE A 705 -4.45 -10.43 -12.16
CA PHE A 705 -4.46 -11.31 -13.33
C PHE A 705 -3.32 -12.34 -13.25
N ASN A 706 -3.42 -13.29 -12.32
CA ASN A 706 -2.54 -14.45 -12.29
C ASN A 706 -3.23 -15.67 -12.93
N ARG A 707 -2.50 -16.78 -13.05
CA ARG A 707 -3.06 -18.01 -13.66
C ARG A 707 -4.28 -18.54 -12.90
N GLU A 708 -4.33 -18.37 -11.58
CA GLU A 708 -5.47 -18.84 -10.76
C GLU A 708 -6.73 -18.01 -11.01
N SER A 709 -6.62 -16.68 -11.04
CA SER A 709 -7.76 -15.83 -11.35
C SER A 709 -8.23 -16.00 -12.80
N LEU A 710 -7.31 -16.05 -13.76
CA LEU A 710 -7.65 -16.26 -15.18
C LEU A 710 -8.31 -17.62 -15.46
N PHE A 711 -7.91 -18.68 -14.74
CA PHE A 711 -8.56 -19.98 -14.87
C PHE A 711 -10.06 -19.91 -14.51
N LYS A 712 -10.43 -19.09 -13.52
CA LYS A 712 -11.82 -18.91 -13.05
C LYS A 712 -12.68 -17.99 -13.92
N ILE A 713 -12.08 -17.17 -14.78
CA ILE A 713 -12.80 -16.23 -15.65
C ILE A 713 -13.16 -16.92 -16.97
N GLU A 714 -14.41 -16.83 -17.42
CA GLU A 714 -14.83 -17.37 -18.72
C GLU A 714 -14.25 -16.58 -19.90
N THR A 715 -14.01 -17.27 -21.01
CA THR A 715 -13.40 -16.68 -22.22
C THR A 715 -14.18 -15.47 -22.77
N ALA A 716 -15.52 -15.49 -22.71
CA ALA A 716 -16.34 -14.34 -23.13
C ALA A 716 -16.07 -13.08 -22.29
N SER A 717 -15.84 -13.25 -20.98
CA SER A 717 -15.47 -12.15 -20.08
C SER A 717 -14.05 -11.66 -20.36
N VAL A 718 -13.11 -12.58 -20.66
CA VAL A 718 -11.75 -12.22 -21.08
C VAL A 718 -11.77 -11.37 -22.36
N ASN A 719 -12.56 -11.75 -23.37
CA ASN A 719 -12.69 -10.99 -24.62
C ASN A 719 -13.23 -9.58 -24.37
N SER A 720 -14.27 -9.45 -23.54
CA SER A 720 -14.85 -8.14 -23.17
C SER A 720 -13.81 -7.24 -22.48
N LEU A 721 -12.95 -7.81 -21.63
CA LEU A 721 -11.83 -7.08 -21.02
C LEU A 721 -10.80 -6.62 -22.05
N VAL A 722 -10.43 -7.49 -23.01
CA VAL A 722 -9.49 -7.12 -24.09
C VAL A 722 -10.02 -5.92 -24.88
N GLU A 723 -11.29 -5.96 -25.30
CA GLU A 723 -11.94 -4.87 -26.03
C GLU A 723 -11.95 -3.57 -25.21
N GLY A 724 -12.39 -3.62 -23.94
CA GLY A 724 -12.47 -2.43 -23.09
C GLY A 724 -11.11 -1.80 -22.79
N TYR A 725 -10.05 -2.59 -22.60
CA TYR A 725 -8.70 -2.08 -22.40
C TYR A 725 -8.11 -1.46 -23.68
N LEU A 726 -8.36 -2.06 -24.84
CA LEU A 726 -7.95 -1.47 -26.13
C LEU A 726 -8.68 -0.15 -26.40
N GLU A 727 -9.99 -0.09 -26.12
CA GLU A 727 -10.77 1.15 -26.23
C GLU A 727 -10.22 2.25 -25.33
N SER A 728 -9.89 1.91 -24.08
CA SER A 728 -9.31 2.85 -23.11
C SER A 728 -7.97 3.44 -23.57
N LEU A 729 -7.11 2.61 -24.19
CA LEU A 729 -5.86 3.06 -24.79
C LEU A 729 -6.10 3.97 -25.99
N GLU A 730 -7.04 3.63 -26.88
CA GLU A 730 -7.38 4.43 -28.06
C GLU A 730 -7.92 5.82 -27.66
N LYS A 731 -8.83 5.88 -26.67
CA LYS A 731 -9.32 7.15 -26.09
C LYS A 731 -8.22 8.03 -25.50
N SER A 732 -7.11 7.42 -25.07
CA SER A 732 -6.00 8.10 -24.38
C SER A 732 -4.79 8.39 -25.30
N VAL A 733 -4.89 8.14 -26.61
CA VAL A 733 -3.76 8.32 -27.56
C VAL A 733 -3.18 9.73 -27.52
N GLY A 734 -4.01 10.76 -27.37
CA GLY A 734 -3.52 12.15 -27.26
C GLY A 734 -2.60 12.40 -26.05
N ASP A 735 -2.97 11.82 -24.90
CA ASP A 735 -2.20 11.91 -23.66
C ASP A 735 -0.92 11.06 -23.73
N ILE A 736 -0.99 9.90 -24.38
CA ILE A 736 0.17 9.03 -24.59
C ILE A 736 1.20 9.70 -25.49
N ARG A 737 0.78 10.39 -26.56
CA ARG A 737 1.70 11.06 -27.50
C ARG A 737 2.40 12.26 -26.87
N SER A 738 1.71 12.99 -26.01
CA SER A 738 2.22 14.22 -25.38
C SER A 738 2.96 13.99 -24.06
N GLY A 739 2.79 12.82 -23.43
CA GLY A 739 3.40 12.49 -22.15
C GLY A 739 4.80 11.88 -22.22
N ASN A 740 5.35 11.61 -21.04
CA ASN A 740 6.67 11.06 -20.83
C ASN A 740 6.64 9.84 -19.88
N ARG A 741 7.02 8.67 -20.42
CA ARG A 741 7.07 7.39 -19.67
C ARG A 741 7.93 7.41 -18.42
N PHE A 742 9.04 8.16 -18.40
CA PHE A 742 9.96 8.17 -17.27
C PHE A 742 9.36 8.83 -16.04
N TYR A 743 8.58 9.90 -16.24
CA TYR A 743 7.96 10.65 -15.14
C TYR A 743 6.54 10.18 -14.81
N ALA A 744 5.94 9.35 -15.68
CA ALA A 744 4.52 8.99 -15.61
C ALA A 744 3.66 10.24 -15.39
N ASP A 745 3.87 11.23 -16.25
CA ASP A 745 3.42 12.61 -16.07
C ASP A 745 1.93 12.83 -16.32
N ASN A 746 1.24 11.86 -16.92
CA ASN A 746 -0.21 11.85 -17.06
C ASN A 746 -0.78 10.43 -17.02
N PHE A 747 -2.10 10.33 -16.91
CA PHE A 747 -2.78 9.03 -16.78
C PHE A 747 -2.75 8.19 -18.06
N GLY A 748 -2.69 8.80 -19.25
CA GLY A 748 -2.52 8.07 -20.51
C GLY A 748 -1.20 7.28 -20.55
N ILE A 749 -0.12 7.86 -20.04
CA ILE A 749 1.17 7.17 -19.88
C ILE A 749 1.06 6.02 -18.87
N ILE A 750 0.30 6.18 -17.79
CA ILE A 750 0.03 5.10 -16.83
C ILE A 750 -0.67 3.93 -17.54
N LEU A 751 -1.68 4.21 -18.36
CA LEU A 751 -2.39 3.20 -19.15
C LEU A 751 -1.43 2.50 -20.13
N ALA A 752 -0.64 3.26 -20.91
CA ALA A 752 0.31 2.72 -21.88
C ALA A 752 1.41 1.85 -21.24
N LYS A 753 1.67 2.03 -19.95
CA LYS A 753 2.61 1.21 -19.19
C LYS A 753 1.99 -0.09 -18.65
N VAL A 754 0.78 -0.02 -18.08
CA VAL A 754 0.19 -1.15 -17.35
C VAL A 754 -0.68 -2.03 -18.26
N VAL A 755 -1.46 -1.43 -19.15
CA VAL A 755 -2.45 -2.15 -19.96
C VAL A 755 -1.82 -3.21 -20.88
N PRO A 756 -0.69 -2.98 -21.57
CA PRO A 756 -0.10 -4.03 -22.39
C PRO A 756 0.31 -5.29 -21.60
N GLU A 757 0.77 -5.13 -20.34
CA GLU A 757 1.03 -6.28 -19.48
C GLU A 757 -0.26 -7.01 -19.10
N ILE A 758 -1.37 -6.32 -18.84
CA ILE A 758 -2.70 -6.96 -18.65
C ILE A 758 -3.09 -7.75 -19.90
N LEU A 759 -3.06 -7.11 -21.07
CA LEU A 759 -3.41 -7.73 -22.36
C LEU A 759 -2.55 -8.95 -22.65
N SER A 760 -1.26 -8.92 -22.27
CA SER A 760 -0.34 -10.05 -22.45
C SER A 760 -0.74 -11.31 -21.69
N ARG A 761 -1.59 -11.18 -20.66
CA ARG A 761 -2.08 -12.29 -19.85
C ARG A 761 -3.45 -12.74 -20.31
N LEU A 762 -4.32 -11.79 -20.66
CA LEU A 762 -5.63 -12.07 -21.24
C LEU A 762 -5.50 -12.82 -22.56
N CYS A 763 -4.46 -12.55 -23.36
CA CYS A 763 -4.27 -13.22 -24.65
C CYS A 763 -4.11 -14.74 -24.55
N CYS A 764 -3.67 -15.26 -23.40
CA CYS A 764 -3.54 -16.68 -23.13
C CYS A 764 -4.88 -17.41 -23.02
N LYS A 765 -6.02 -16.71 -22.92
CA LYS A 765 -7.36 -17.34 -22.78
C LYS A 765 -8.45 -16.67 -23.64
N CYS A 766 -8.10 -15.76 -24.54
CA CYS A 766 -9.06 -15.04 -25.38
C CYS A 766 -9.37 -15.76 -26.71
N SER A 767 -10.43 -15.34 -27.40
CA SER A 767 -10.82 -15.83 -28.73
C SER A 767 -9.81 -15.43 -29.82
N LEU A 768 -9.91 -16.06 -30.98
CA LEU A 768 -9.10 -15.68 -32.15
C LEU A 768 -9.32 -14.21 -32.54
N GLU A 769 -10.56 -13.73 -32.53
CA GLU A 769 -10.91 -12.34 -32.87
C GLU A 769 -10.21 -11.35 -31.93
N SER A 770 -10.20 -11.64 -30.62
CA SER A 770 -9.48 -10.85 -29.63
C SER A 770 -7.96 -10.87 -29.89
N LYS A 771 -7.37 -12.00 -30.27
CA LYS A 771 -5.95 -12.08 -30.65
C LYS A 771 -5.65 -11.24 -31.90
N GLU A 772 -6.55 -11.21 -32.87
CA GLU A 772 -6.45 -10.38 -34.08
C GLU A 772 -6.54 -8.88 -33.77
N MET A 773 -7.40 -8.48 -32.83
CA MET A 773 -7.40 -7.10 -32.32
C MET A 773 -6.05 -6.73 -31.67
N LEU A 774 -5.48 -7.64 -30.88
CA LEU A 774 -4.20 -7.42 -30.20
C LEU A 774 -3.02 -7.32 -31.16
N ILE A 775 -2.96 -8.14 -32.22
CA ILE A 775 -1.88 -8.05 -33.21
C ILE A 775 -1.96 -6.74 -34.00
N ASN A 776 -3.18 -6.28 -34.32
CA ASN A 776 -3.40 -4.98 -34.96
C ASN A 776 -3.01 -3.81 -34.05
N PHE A 777 -3.30 -3.92 -32.75
CA PHE A 777 -2.83 -2.96 -31.76
C PHE A 777 -1.29 -2.91 -31.71
N LEU A 778 -0.61 -4.06 -31.61
CA LEU A 778 0.85 -4.12 -31.65
C LEU A 778 1.41 -3.47 -32.91
N LEU A 779 0.85 -3.78 -34.08
CA LEU A 779 1.27 -3.17 -35.35
C LEU A 779 1.15 -1.64 -35.33
N LYS A 780 0.05 -1.09 -34.80
CA LYS A 780 -0.13 0.35 -34.61
C LYS A 780 0.94 0.94 -33.68
N VAL A 781 1.25 0.27 -32.57
CA VAL A 781 2.26 0.76 -31.61
C VAL A 781 3.65 0.74 -32.23
N TYR A 782 4.06 -0.33 -32.91
CA TYR A 782 5.38 -0.41 -33.56
C TYR A 782 5.56 0.67 -34.64
N LYS A 783 4.49 1.03 -35.35
CA LYS A 783 4.49 2.11 -36.36
C LYS A 783 4.47 3.52 -35.77
N SER A 784 4.23 3.66 -34.47
CA SER A 784 4.16 4.97 -33.81
C SER A 784 5.55 5.56 -33.57
N ASP A 785 5.69 6.87 -33.81
CA ASP A 785 6.87 7.65 -33.40
C ASP A 785 6.97 7.81 -31.88
N HIS A 786 5.85 7.58 -31.17
CA HIS A 786 5.76 7.67 -29.70
C HIS A 786 5.78 6.29 -29.03
N ARG A 787 6.24 5.25 -29.72
CA ARG A 787 6.29 3.87 -29.21
C ARG A 787 7.04 3.73 -27.88
N GLY A 788 8.08 4.53 -27.65
CA GLY A 788 8.84 4.55 -26.40
C GLY A 788 8.01 4.84 -25.14
N ASN A 789 6.80 5.39 -25.30
CA ASN A 789 5.88 5.64 -24.20
C ASN A 789 5.11 4.40 -23.71
N TYR A 790 5.11 3.31 -24.47
CA TYR A 790 4.48 2.04 -24.08
C TYR A 790 5.46 1.15 -23.32
N GLY A 791 4.94 0.40 -22.33
CA GLY A 791 5.69 -0.64 -21.60
C GLY A 791 5.02 -2.00 -21.73
N GLY A 792 5.78 -3.09 -21.48
CA GLY A 792 5.25 -4.46 -21.54
C GLY A 792 4.96 -4.96 -22.95
N ILE A 793 5.48 -4.29 -23.98
CA ILE A 793 5.22 -4.64 -25.39
C ILE A 793 5.89 -5.96 -25.77
N ARG A 794 7.09 -6.22 -25.23
CA ARG A 794 7.78 -7.50 -25.45
C ARG A 794 6.94 -8.67 -24.95
N HIS A 795 6.46 -8.59 -23.71
CA HIS A 795 5.66 -9.66 -23.10
C HIS A 795 4.35 -9.89 -23.86
N LEU A 796 3.67 -8.81 -24.27
CA LEU A 796 2.48 -8.91 -25.10
C LEU A 796 2.78 -9.58 -26.44
N THR A 797 3.86 -9.19 -27.11
CA THR A 797 4.28 -9.78 -28.40
C THR A 797 4.56 -11.28 -28.25
N GLU A 798 5.36 -11.67 -27.26
CA GLU A 798 5.78 -13.05 -27.01
C GLU A 798 4.59 -13.96 -26.65
N ARG A 799 3.78 -13.55 -25.67
CA ARG A 799 2.63 -14.34 -25.19
C ARG A 799 1.52 -14.40 -26.23
N LEU A 800 1.26 -13.31 -26.96
CA LEU A 800 0.25 -13.29 -28.01
C LEU A 800 0.62 -14.25 -29.15
N LEU A 801 1.85 -14.18 -29.65
CA LEU A 801 2.29 -15.07 -30.73
C LEU A 801 2.28 -16.53 -30.26
N SER A 802 2.72 -16.81 -29.04
CA SER A 802 2.63 -18.15 -28.45
C SER A 802 1.20 -18.65 -28.25
N ALA A 803 0.24 -17.73 -28.08
CA ALA A 803 -1.18 -18.07 -27.93
C ALA A 803 -1.87 -18.39 -29.27
N PHE A 804 -1.32 -18.01 -30.42
CA PHE A 804 -1.80 -18.46 -31.72
C PHE A 804 -1.37 -19.92 -31.98
N SER A 805 -2.25 -20.71 -32.59
CA SER A 805 -1.93 -22.07 -33.01
C SER A 805 -0.81 -22.06 -34.06
N VAL A 806 -0.15 -23.21 -34.29
CA VAL A 806 0.90 -23.34 -35.33
C VAL A 806 0.38 -22.90 -36.70
N ARG A 807 -0.86 -23.31 -37.04
CA ARG A 807 -1.52 -22.91 -38.29
C ARG A 807 -1.75 -21.41 -38.36
N GLN A 808 -2.32 -20.82 -37.31
CA GLN A 808 -2.58 -19.38 -37.26
C GLN A 808 -1.28 -18.56 -37.35
N ARG A 809 -0.20 -18.97 -36.67
CA ARG A 809 1.12 -18.32 -36.79
C ARG A 809 1.67 -18.34 -38.21
N PHE A 810 1.47 -19.44 -38.93
CA PHE A 810 1.84 -19.53 -40.35
C PHE A 810 1.02 -18.56 -41.22
N ASP A 811 -0.30 -18.49 -40.99
CA ASP A 811 -1.19 -17.57 -41.72
C ASP A 811 -0.92 -16.09 -41.38
N LEU A 812 -0.33 -15.79 -40.21
CA LEU A 812 0.05 -14.43 -39.78
C LEU A 812 1.29 -13.87 -40.48
N ILE A 813 2.10 -14.69 -41.17
CA ILE A 813 3.39 -14.24 -41.76
C ILE A 813 3.26 -12.95 -42.59
N PRO A 814 2.27 -12.77 -43.49
CA PRO A 814 2.10 -11.53 -44.25
C PRO A 814 1.89 -10.28 -43.38
N ILE A 815 1.15 -10.43 -42.27
CA ILE A 815 0.87 -9.37 -41.29
C ILE A 815 2.13 -9.06 -40.47
N LEU A 816 2.90 -10.09 -40.08
CA LEU A 816 4.17 -9.87 -39.37
C LEU A 816 5.19 -9.11 -40.21
N LEU A 817 5.12 -9.22 -41.54
CA LEU A 817 5.94 -8.42 -42.46
C LEU A 817 5.48 -6.96 -42.58
N ASP A 818 4.30 -6.59 -42.07
CA ASP A 818 3.87 -5.19 -42.01
C ASP A 818 4.48 -4.43 -40.83
N PHE A 819 5.12 -5.13 -39.88
CA PHE A 819 5.85 -4.50 -38.80
C PHE A 819 7.08 -3.75 -39.35
N PRO A 820 7.30 -2.49 -38.95
CA PRO A 820 8.41 -1.70 -39.46
C PRO A 820 9.76 -2.27 -39.01
N VAL A 821 10.76 -2.20 -39.88
CA VAL A 821 12.16 -2.43 -39.49
C VAL A 821 12.62 -1.25 -38.66
N LEU A 822 12.86 -1.48 -37.37
CA LEU A 822 13.20 -0.43 -36.43
C LEU A 822 14.71 -0.12 -36.44
N GLU A 823 15.04 1.16 -36.59
CA GLU A 823 16.41 1.67 -36.66
C GLU A 823 16.71 2.60 -35.48
N ASN A 824 17.97 2.70 -35.05
CA ASN A 824 18.44 3.66 -34.02
C ASN A 824 17.67 3.61 -32.69
N LEU A 825 17.37 2.40 -32.21
CA LEU A 825 16.64 2.19 -30.95
C LEU A 825 17.49 2.57 -29.73
N GLY A 826 16.87 3.24 -28.75
CA GLY A 826 17.47 3.39 -27.42
C GLY A 826 17.46 2.06 -26.64
N PRO A 827 18.25 1.93 -25.55
CA PRO A 827 18.35 0.67 -24.80
C PRO A 827 17.03 0.12 -24.24
N ILE A 828 16.07 1.00 -23.93
CA ILE A 828 14.74 0.61 -23.45
C ILE A 828 13.89 0.10 -24.61
N GLU A 829 13.91 0.80 -25.74
CA GLU A 829 13.14 0.40 -26.91
C GLU A 829 13.65 -0.92 -27.50
N GLU A 830 14.96 -1.14 -27.51
CA GLU A 830 15.57 -2.40 -27.96
C GLU A 830 15.11 -3.60 -27.11
N ARG A 831 14.82 -3.39 -25.82
CA ARG A 831 14.28 -4.43 -24.93
C ARG A 831 12.78 -4.67 -25.16
N GLU A 832 12.01 -3.63 -25.45
CA GLU A 832 10.55 -3.69 -25.56
C GLU A 832 10.07 -4.09 -26.96
N PHE A 833 10.75 -3.61 -28.01
CA PHE A 833 10.33 -3.76 -29.41
C PHE A 833 11.24 -4.73 -30.15
N VAL A 834 10.95 -6.01 -29.96
CA VAL A 834 11.67 -7.12 -30.59
C VAL A 834 11.06 -7.51 -31.92
N ASN A 835 11.83 -8.17 -32.78
CA ASN A 835 11.32 -8.69 -34.05
C ASN A 835 10.26 -9.79 -33.78
N PRO A 836 8.98 -9.62 -34.21
CA PRO A 836 7.93 -10.61 -33.97
C PRO A 836 8.24 -12.00 -34.52
N PHE A 837 9.08 -12.10 -35.55
CA PHE A 837 9.55 -13.38 -36.09
C PHE A 837 10.32 -14.23 -35.05
N GLN A 838 10.79 -13.65 -33.94
CA GLN A 838 11.45 -14.40 -32.87
C GLN A 838 10.53 -15.42 -32.19
N PHE A 839 9.20 -15.24 -32.26
CA PHE A 839 8.24 -16.05 -31.51
C PHE A 839 7.32 -16.91 -32.39
N ILE A 840 7.53 -16.97 -33.71
CA ILE A 840 6.67 -17.78 -34.59
C ILE A 840 6.88 -19.28 -34.41
N ASN A 841 8.10 -19.71 -34.08
CA ASN A 841 8.52 -21.10 -33.88
C ASN A 841 7.79 -22.13 -34.80
N LEU A 842 8.06 -22.03 -36.11
CA LEU A 842 7.48 -22.90 -37.14
C LEU A 842 8.53 -23.85 -37.70
N GLU A 843 8.22 -25.15 -37.77
CA GLU A 843 9.09 -26.14 -38.39
C GLU A 843 8.68 -26.38 -39.85
N ARG A 844 9.66 -26.39 -40.76
CA ARG A 844 9.43 -26.56 -42.20
C ARG A 844 8.70 -27.88 -42.53
N GLU A 845 9.03 -28.95 -41.80
CA GLU A 845 8.46 -30.29 -42.00
C GLU A 845 6.96 -30.32 -41.72
N LEU A 846 6.50 -29.59 -40.69
CA LEU A 846 5.08 -29.53 -40.32
C LEU A 846 4.22 -28.81 -41.37
N ILE A 847 4.78 -27.78 -42.01
CA ILE A 847 4.02 -26.87 -42.89
C ILE A 847 4.17 -27.20 -44.37
N GLN A 848 4.95 -28.22 -44.73
CA GLN A 848 5.30 -28.50 -46.13
C GLN A 848 4.07 -28.80 -47.00
N THR A 849 3.02 -29.37 -46.41
CA THR A 849 1.75 -29.70 -47.09
C THR A 849 0.77 -28.54 -47.13
N TRP A 850 1.06 -27.44 -46.44
CA TRP A 850 0.15 -26.30 -46.32
C TRP A 850 0.29 -25.33 -47.51
N VAL A 851 -0.83 -24.78 -47.95
CA VAL A 851 -0.85 -23.70 -48.95
C VAL A 851 -0.21 -22.46 -48.35
N LYS A 852 0.89 -21.99 -48.95
CA LYS A 852 1.62 -20.79 -48.50
C LYS A 852 0.83 -19.51 -48.73
N PRO A 853 0.79 -18.58 -47.74
CA PRO A 853 0.24 -17.26 -47.96
C PRO A 853 1.07 -16.47 -48.98
N ILE A 854 0.41 -15.60 -49.74
CA ILE A 854 1.06 -14.76 -50.76
C ILE A 854 1.79 -13.60 -50.06
N ILE A 855 3.06 -13.41 -50.40
CA ILE A 855 3.89 -12.30 -49.91
C ILE A 855 4.24 -11.40 -51.10
N PRO A 856 3.91 -10.09 -51.06
CA PRO A 856 4.32 -9.15 -52.10
C PRO A 856 5.85 -9.01 -52.18
N ASP A 857 6.40 -9.05 -53.40
CA ASP A 857 7.84 -8.88 -53.67
C ASP A 857 8.40 -7.58 -53.08
N GLU A 858 7.60 -6.52 -53.03
CA GLU A 858 7.98 -5.23 -52.45
C GLU A 858 8.44 -5.37 -50.98
N LYS A 859 7.71 -6.16 -50.17
CA LYS A 859 8.07 -6.39 -48.76
C LYS A 859 9.43 -7.09 -48.63
N ILE A 860 9.69 -8.06 -49.50
CA ILE A 860 10.97 -8.80 -49.52
C ILE A 860 12.10 -7.90 -50.00
N ASN A 861 11.87 -7.07 -51.02
CA ASN A 861 12.88 -6.14 -51.54
C ASN A 861 13.29 -5.11 -50.48
N ILE A 862 12.34 -4.56 -49.71
CA ILE A 862 12.65 -3.66 -48.59
C ILE A 862 13.57 -4.35 -47.56
N LEU A 863 13.29 -5.61 -47.21
CA LEU A 863 14.14 -6.37 -46.29
C LEU A 863 15.53 -6.62 -46.88
N LEU A 864 15.65 -6.95 -48.17
CA LEU A 864 16.95 -7.14 -48.83
C LEU A 864 17.81 -5.87 -48.82
N GLU A 865 17.18 -4.71 -49.05
CA GLU A 865 17.85 -3.42 -48.93
C GLU A 865 18.34 -3.16 -47.50
N LYS A 866 17.46 -3.36 -46.50
CA LYS A 866 17.80 -3.17 -45.08
C LYS A 866 18.84 -4.17 -44.57
N ALA A 867 18.86 -5.39 -45.11
CA ALA A 867 19.88 -6.37 -44.78
C ALA A 867 21.27 -5.87 -45.17
N SER A 868 21.41 -5.06 -46.21
CA SER A 868 22.70 -4.48 -46.63
C SER A 868 23.07 -3.16 -45.91
N SER A 869 22.21 -2.67 -45.00
CA SER A 869 22.36 -1.36 -44.33
C SER A 869 23.57 -1.27 -43.38
N ASP A 870 24.12 -0.05 -43.24
CA ASP A 870 25.10 0.35 -42.20
C ASP A 870 24.52 0.45 -40.79
N ASN A 871 23.20 0.52 -40.68
CA ASN A 871 22.54 0.48 -39.38
C ASN A 871 22.50 -0.96 -38.83
N SER A 872 23.21 -1.21 -37.73
CA SER A 872 23.28 -2.56 -37.15
C SER A 872 21.91 -3.11 -36.74
N ASN A 873 20.98 -2.28 -36.23
CA ASN A 873 19.66 -2.77 -35.81
C ASN A 873 18.79 -3.12 -37.02
N ALA A 874 18.81 -2.28 -38.06
CA ALA A 874 18.10 -2.54 -39.30
C ALA A 874 18.59 -3.83 -39.98
N ARG A 875 19.92 -4.01 -40.04
CA ARG A 875 20.56 -5.19 -40.62
C ARG A 875 20.21 -6.45 -39.84
N LYS A 876 20.35 -6.45 -38.51
CA LYS A 876 19.98 -7.59 -37.65
C LYS A 876 18.53 -8.00 -37.85
N TRP A 877 17.61 -7.03 -37.82
CA TRP A 877 16.18 -7.27 -38.01
C TRP A 877 15.88 -7.88 -39.37
N ALA A 878 16.39 -7.28 -40.44
CA ALA A 878 16.14 -7.71 -41.80
C ALA A 878 16.74 -9.11 -42.08
N ILE A 879 17.97 -9.36 -41.65
CA ILE A 879 18.61 -10.68 -41.78
C ILE A 879 17.82 -11.72 -41.00
N PHE A 880 17.42 -11.44 -39.76
CA PHE A 880 16.63 -12.36 -38.96
C PHE A 880 15.33 -12.75 -39.67
N THR A 881 14.58 -11.77 -40.18
CA THR A 881 13.34 -12.03 -40.92
C THR A 881 13.60 -12.81 -42.22
N LEU A 882 14.61 -12.43 -43.01
CA LEU A 882 14.94 -13.13 -44.26
C LEU A 882 15.39 -14.57 -44.03
N VAL A 883 16.15 -14.85 -42.96
CA VAL A 883 16.52 -16.22 -42.57
C VAL A 883 15.28 -17.04 -42.25
N GLN A 884 14.33 -16.49 -41.49
CA GLN A 884 13.07 -17.21 -41.22
C GLN A 884 12.29 -17.49 -42.50
N LEU A 885 12.14 -16.50 -43.39
CA LEU A 885 11.46 -16.68 -44.68
C LEU A 885 12.17 -17.70 -45.57
N HIS A 886 13.50 -17.69 -45.60
CA HIS A 886 14.30 -18.68 -46.33
C HIS A 886 14.05 -20.10 -45.80
N ASN A 887 14.14 -20.29 -44.47
CA ASN A 887 13.98 -21.59 -43.84
C ASN A 887 12.57 -22.16 -44.01
N LEU A 888 11.55 -21.30 -44.07
CA LEU A 888 10.16 -21.67 -44.37
C LEU A 888 9.88 -21.80 -45.88
N GLY A 889 10.86 -21.47 -46.73
CA GLY A 889 10.79 -21.58 -48.19
C GLY A 889 9.90 -20.53 -48.87
N PHE A 890 9.79 -19.32 -48.31
CA PHE A 890 9.04 -18.20 -48.91
C PHE A 890 9.85 -17.39 -49.92
N LEU A 891 11.18 -17.57 -49.97
CA LEU A 891 12.03 -16.87 -50.94
C LEU A 891 12.13 -17.65 -52.25
N GLU A 892 11.89 -16.97 -53.36
CA GLU A 892 12.18 -17.50 -54.68
C GLU A 892 13.69 -17.56 -54.94
N ARG A 893 14.11 -18.35 -55.93
CA ARG A 893 15.54 -18.52 -56.27
C ARG A 893 16.27 -17.18 -56.46
N ARG A 894 15.69 -16.25 -57.22
CA ARG A 894 16.26 -14.91 -57.45
C ARG A 894 16.36 -14.08 -56.17
N GLN A 895 15.41 -14.22 -55.25
CA GLN A 895 15.41 -13.52 -53.96
C GLN A 895 16.45 -14.13 -53.01
N THR A 896 16.60 -15.46 -53.02
CA THR A 896 17.65 -16.18 -52.28
C THR A 896 19.05 -15.77 -52.75
N ASP A 897 19.27 -15.61 -54.06
CA ASP A 897 20.54 -15.13 -54.60
C ASP A 897 20.88 -13.72 -54.07
N LYS A 898 19.91 -12.78 -54.13
CA LYS A 898 20.07 -11.43 -53.56
C LYS A 898 20.27 -11.45 -52.04
N PHE A 899 19.56 -12.32 -51.33
CA PHE A 899 19.73 -12.48 -49.89
C PHE A 899 21.15 -12.97 -49.55
N THR A 900 21.68 -13.89 -50.34
CA THR A 900 23.06 -14.37 -50.20
C THR A 900 24.06 -13.21 -50.32
N GLU A 901 23.90 -12.37 -51.34
CA GLU A 901 24.74 -11.18 -51.53
C GLU A 901 24.64 -10.22 -50.32
N ALA A 902 23.41 -9.94 -49.86
CA ALA A 902 23.17 -9.03 -48.74
C ALA A 902 23.70 -9.58 -47.40
N LEU A 903 23.60 -10.89 -47.17
CA LEU A 903 24.12 -11.53 -45.96
C LEU A 903 25.64 -11.43 -45.91
N TRP A 904 26.34 -11.72 -47.02
CA TRP A 904 27.79 -11.79 -47.09
C TRP A 904 28.48 -10.47 -47.46
N CYS A 905 27.75 -9.37 -47.64
CA CYS A 905 28.35 -8.06 -47.95
C CYS A 905 29.15 -7.45 -46.78
N LYS A 906 28.91 -7.90 -45.54
CA LYS A 906 29.62 -7.44 -44.34
C LYS A 906 30.08 -8.60 -43.51
N LEU A 907 31.40 -8.63 -43.29
CA LEU A 907 32.08 -9.74 -42.67
C LEU A 907 32.77 -9.28 -41.37
N ASP A 908 33.02 -10.23 -40.46
CA ASP A 908 33.87 -10.05 -39.30
C ASP A 908 35.35 -10.34 -39.65
N ASP A 909 36.24 -10.24 -38.65
CA ASP A 909 37.67 -10.51 -38.82
C ASP A 909 37.99 -11.96 -39.25
N TYR A 910 37.01 -12.86 -39.13
CA TYR A 910 37.11 -14.26 -39.52
C TYR A 910 36.54 -14.52 -40.92
N GLY A 911 35.95 -13.51 -41.57
CA GLY A 911 35.33 -13.62 -42.89
C GLY A 911 33.90 -14.15 -42.86
N LEU A 912 33.26 -14.23 -41.69
CA LEU A 912 31.87 -14.66 -41.52
C LEU A 912 30.93 -13.45 -41.45
N PRO A 913 29.64 -13.57 -41.82
CA PRO A 913 28.70 -12.46 -41.72
C PRO A 913 28.68 -11.82 -40.33
N SER A 914 28.80 -10.49 -40.29
CA SER A 914 28.81 -9.70 -39.06
C SER A 914 27.53 -8.87 -38.89
N GLN A 915 27.34 -8.35 -37.66
CA GLN A 915 26.16 -7.57 -37.27
C GLN A 915 24.84 -8.33 -37.48
N THR A 916 24.81 -9.58 -37.01
CA THR A 916 23.63 -10.46 -37.05
C THR A 916 23.32 -10.99 -35.65
N ASP A 917 22.10 -11.48 -35.42
CA ASP A 917 21.72 -12.16 -34.17
C ASP A 917 21.95 -13.69 -34.20
N TYR A 918 22.70 -14.18 -35.18
CA TYR A 918 22.99 -15.61 -35.35
C TYR A 918 24.37 -15.99 -34.82
N TYR A 919 24.45 -17.19 -34.24
CA TYR A 919 25.73 -17.87 -34.02
C TYR A 919 26.38 -18.22 -35.36
N LYS A 920 27.70 -18.27 -35.38
CA LYS A 920 28.52 -18.45 -36.58
C LYS A 920 28.27 -19.79 -37.25
N PHE A 921 27.96 -20.85 -36.51
CA PHE A 921 27.59 -22.14 -37.09
C PHE A 921 26.33 -22.07 -37.97
N ALA A 922 25.42 -21.10 -37.73
CA ALA A 922 24.21 -20.98 -38.54
C ALA A 922 24.51 -20.68 -40.02
N PHE A 923 25.63 -20.03 -40.32
CA PHE A 923 26.02 -19.68 -41.69
C PHE A 923 26.46 -20.87 -42.55
N ILE A 924 26.56 -22.07 -41.97
CA ILE A 924 26.81 -23.31 -42.71
C ILE A 924 25.55 -23.72 -43.48
N ASP A 925 24.38 -23.64 -42.85
CA ASP A 925 23.09 -24.02 -43.47
C ASP A 925 22.43 -22.89 -44.25
N LEU A 926 22.90 -21.65 -44.06
CA LEU A 926 22.39 -20.48 -44.77
C LEU A 926 23.04 -20.31 -46.15
N PRO A 927 22.35 -19.65 -47.10
CA PRO A 927 22.90 -19.39 -48.42
C PRO A 927 24.25 -18.66 -48.34
N HIS A 928 25.24 -19.16 -49.09
CA HIS A 928 26.58 -18.57 -49.16
C HIS A 928 27.13 -18.57 -50.60
N PRO A 929 28.03 -17.63 -50.94
CA PRO A 929 28.68 -17.61 -52.24
C PRO A 929 29.43 -18.92 -52.53
N THR A 930 29.47 -19.33 -53.79
CA THR A 930 30.09 -20.60 -54.21
C THR A 930 31.60 -20.66 -53.97
N ASN A 931 32.26 -19.52 -53.81
CA ASN A 931 33.69 -19.39 -53.53
C ASN A 931 34.01 -19.29 -52.04
N VAL A 932 33.01 -19.34 -51.16
CA VAL A 932 33.19 -19.27 -49.71
C VAL A 932 32.93 -20.66 -49.11
N ASP A 933 33.79 -21.07 -48.20
CA ASP A 933 33.63 -22.27 -47.38
C ASP A 933 33.39 -21.86 -45.92
N PRO A 934 32.12 -21.75 -45.47
CA PRO A 934 31.78 -21.33 -44.11
C PRO A 934 32.33 -22.26 -43.03
N ILE A 935 32.48 -23.56 -43.32
CA ILE A 935 32.98 -24.54 -42.35
C ILE A 935 34.44 -24.23 -42.00
N SER A 936 35.28 -23.97 -43.02
CA SER A 936 36.68 -23.58 -42.80
C SER A 936 36.80 -22.26 -42.01
N LEU A 937 35.92 -21.29 -42.25
CA LEU A 937 35.92 -20.02 -41.51
C LEU A 937 35.50 -20.21 -40.05
N LEU A 938 34.48 -21.04 -39.79
CA LEU A 938 34.03 -21.37 -38.44
C LEU A 938 35.13 -22.10 -37.64
N LYS A 939 35.83 -23.05 -38.27
CA LYS A 939 36.99 -23.71 -37.65
C LYS A 939 38.06 -22.72 -37.24
N LYS A 940 38.43 -21.79 -38.13
CA LYS A 940 39.40 -20.73 -37.85
C LYS A 940 38.97 -19.86 -36.67
N TYR A 941 37.67 -19.57 -36.54
CA TYR A 941 37.11 -18.86 -35.40
C TYR A 941 37.25 -19.66 -34.10
N ILE A 942 36.78 -20.91 -34.06
CA ILE A 942 36.85 -21.77 -32.86
C ILE A 942 38.30 -22.01 -32.41
N GLN A 943 39.22 -22.18 -33.36
CA GLN A 943 40.66 -22.36 -33.10
C GLN A 943 41.30 -21.11 -32.47
N ARG A 944 40.85 -19.90 -32.83
CA ARG A 944 41.46 -18.64 -32.37
C ARG A 944 40.82 -18.06 -31.12
N GLU A 945 39.52 -18.21 -30.95
CA GLU A 945 38.84 -17.73 -29.73
C GLU A 945 39.26 -18.54 -28.51
N SER A 946 39.22 -17.93 -27.32
CA SER A 946 39.63 -18.56 -26.05
C SER A 946 38.43 -18.82 -25.12
N PHE A 947 38.55 -19.83 -24.26
CA PHE A 947 37.55 -20.05 -23.20
C PHE A 947 37.71 -19.00 -22.09
N PRO A 948 36.64 -18.65 -21.36
CA PRO A 948 36.67 -17.58 -20.37
C PRO A 948 37.31 -18.02 -19.04
N ILE A 949 38.60 -18.33 -19.06
CA ILE A 949 39.38 -18.75 -17.88
C ILE A 949 39.54 -17.56 -16.92
N GLN A 950 38.86 -17.61 -15.78
CA GLN A 950 38.87 -16.52 -14.80
C GLN A 950 40.21 -16.39 -14.09
N LYS A 951 40.87 -17.52 -13.80
CA LYS A 951 42.19 -17.53 -13.14
C LYS A 951 43.28 -16.79 -13.94
N ASN A 952 43.13 -16.70 -15.27
CA ASN A 952 44.09 -16.06 -16.17
C ASN A 952 43.78 -14.58 -16.42
N ARG A 953 42.67 -14.04 -15.91
CA ARG A 953 42.31 -12.62 -16.08
C ARG A 953 43.10 -11.73 -15.12
N ALA A 954 43.57 -10.60 -15.63
CA ALA A 954 44.21 -9.55 -14.83
C ALA A 954 43.23 -8.93 -13.80
N GLU A 955 41.94 -8.89 -14.15
CA GLU A 955 40.86 -8.41 -13.29
C GLU A 955 40.32 -9.53 -12.41
N LYS A 956 40.29 -9.30 -11.08
CA LYS A 956 39.75 -10.26 -10.10
C LYS A 956 38.21 -10.26 -10.05
N SER A 957 37.55 -9.32 -10.74
CA SER A 957 36.09 -9.28 -10.87
C SER A 957 35.58 -10.43 -11.75
N ILE A 958 34.48 -11.04 -11.31
CA ILE A 958 33.82 -12.14 -12.01
C ILE A 958 32.59 -11.56 -12.70
N SER A 959 32.51 -11.70 -14.02
CA SER A 959 31.31 -11.34 -14.77
C SER A 959 30.17 -12.32 -14.46
N ILE A 960 28.99 -11.85 -14.09
CA ILE A 960 27.80 -12.70 -13.92
C ILE A 960 27.04 -12.71 -15.25
N THR A 961 27.19 -13.78 -16.05
CA THR A 961 26.53 -13.94 -17.35
C THR A 961 25.34 -14.91 -17.29
N GLY A 962 25.03 -15.45 -16.12
CA GLY A 962 24.06 -16.54 -15.98
C GLY A 962 24.62 -17.86 -16.55
N GLY A 963 25.95 -18.00 -16.53
CA GLY A 963 26.63 -19.17 -17.08
C GLY A 963 26.74 -19.20 -18.61
N ASP A 964 26.37 -18.13 -19.32
CA ASP A 964 26.46 -18.12 -20.78
C ASP A 964 27.92 -18.04 -21.26
N VAL A 965 28.26 -18.95 -22.17
CA VAL A 965 29.58 -19.05 -22.80
C VAL A 965 29.39 -19.23 -24.31
N PRO A 966 29.48 -18.15 -25.11
CA PRO A 966 29.18 -18.18 -26.53
C PRO A 966 29.96 -19.25 -27.31
N LEU A 967 31.27 -19.40 -27.03
CA LEU A 967 32.12 -20.38 -27.69
C LEU A 967 31.64 -21.83 -27.49
N CYS A 968 31.11 -22.17 -26.32
CA CYS A 968 30.53 -23.50 -26.09
C CYS A 968 29.33 -23.77 -27.00
N ARG A 969 28.44 -22.78 -27.16
CA ARG A 969 27.28 -22.90 -28.07
C ARG A 969 27.72 -23.05 -29.52
N GLU A 970 28.77 -22.33 -29.92
CA GLU A 970 29.35 -22.43 -31.26
C GLU A 970 29.89 -23.83 -31.55
N ILE A 971 30.64 -24.42 -30.61
CA ILE A 971 31.19 -25.78 -30.76
C ILE A 971 30.07 -26.83 -30.77
N VAL A 972 29.06 -26.71 -29.90
CA VAL A 972 27.91 -27.62 -29.89
C VAL A 972 27.11 -27.53 -31.19
N GLY A 973 26.91 -26.32 -31.74
CA GLY A 973 26.25 -26.16 -33.04
C GLY A 973 27.07 -26.75 -34.19
N ALA A 974 28.39 -26.52 -34.16
CA ALA A 974 29.36 -27.05 -35.11
C ALA A 974 29.46 -28.59 -35.12
N SER A 975 29.10 -29.27 -34.02
CA SER A 975 29.22 -30.74 -33.92
C SER A 975 28.32 -31.51 -34.89
N LYS A 976 27.30 -30.86 -35.43
CA LYS A 976 26.35 -31.44 -36.40
C LYS A 976 26.95 -31.67 -37.78
N TYR A 977 28.07 -31.03 -38.10
CA TYR A 977 28.65 -31.07 -39.44
C TYR A 977 29.88 -32.00 -39.47
N PRO A 978 29.91 -32.99 -40.36
CA PRO A 978 31.03 -33.92 -40.44
C PRO A 978 32.19 -33.25 -41.15
N GLN A 979 33.30 -32.97 -40.43
CA GLN A 979 34.61 -32.61 -41.00
C GLN A 979 35.72 -32.32 -39.97
N TRP A 980 35.61 -32.76 -38.71
CA TRP A 980 36.61 -32.44 -37.68
C TRP A 980 37.78 -33.41 -37.73
N SER A 981 39.03 -32.90 -37.73
CA SER A 981 40.22 -33.76 -37.63
C SER A 981 40.48 -34.15 -36.18
N ASP A 982 41.12 -35.29 -35.94
CA ASP A 982 41.49 -35.72 -34.57
C ASP A 982 42.30 -34.62 -33.85
N ALA A 983 43.17 -33.91 -34.59
CA ALA A 983 43.93 -32.78 -34.06
C ALA A 983 43.02 -31.62 -33.59
N ASP A 984 41.95 -31.31 -34.32
CA ASP A 984 40.98 -30.27 -33.93
C ASP A 984 40.23 -30.67 -32.65
N VAL A 985 39.79 -31.94 -32.58
CA VAL A 985 39.04 -32.47 -31.44
C VAL A 985 39.92 -32.49 -30.18
N ILE A 986 41.16 -32.96 -30.30
CA ILE A 986 42.14 -32.99 -29.20
C ILE A 986 42.45 -31.56 -28.73
N MET A 987 42.67 -30.61 -29.64
CA MET A 987 42.93 -29.21 -29.28
C MET A 987 41.79 -28.60 -28.47
N ILE A 988 40.53 -28.81 -28.88
CA ILE A 988 39.37 -28.30 -28.14
C ILE A 988 39.26 -28.98 -26.78
N PHE A 989 39.46 -30.30 -26.72
CA PHE A 989 39.43 -31.05 -25.47
C PHE A 989 40.47 -30.54 -24.46
N ASP A 990 41.72 -30.36 -24.90
CA ASP A 990 42.80 -29.88 -24.03
C ASP A 990 42.51 -28.49 -23.46
N ARG A 991 41.91 -27.61 -24.27
CA ARG A 991 41.49 -26.27 -23.82
C ARG A 991 40.31 -26.29 -22.85
N LEU A 992 39.39 -27.26 -22.97
CA LEU A 992 38.31 -27.45 -21.99
C LEU A 992 38.86 -27.97 -20.67
N VAL A 993 39.82 -28.91 -20.73
CA VAL A 993 40.52 -29.42 -19.56
C VAL A 993 41.28 -28.31 -18.84
N GLU A 994 42.01 -27.48 -19.59
CA GLU A 994 42.70 -26.30 -19.04
C GLU A 994 41.71 -25.37 -18.32
N TRP A 995 40.56 -25.10 -18.95
CA TRP A 995 39.55 -24.23 -18.36
C TRP A 995 38.95 -24.82 -17.08
N TRP A 996 38.60 -26.11 -17.07
CA TRP A 996 38.12 -26.79 -15.87
C TRP A 996 39.15 -26.76 -14.74
N ASP A 997 40.39 -27.18 -15.01
CA ASP A 997 41.44 -27.27 -13.99
C ASP A 997 41.83 -25.90 -13.43
N ALA A 998 41.70 -24.83 -14.24
CA ALA A 998 41.95 -23.48 -13.78
C ALA A 998 40.86 -22.96 -12.82
N ASP A 999 39.59 -23.26 -13.08
CA ASP A 999 38.46 -22.57 -12.45
C ASP A 999 37.55 -23.45 -11.56
N LYS A 1000 37.73 -24.78 -11.49
CA LYS A 1000 36.85 -25.68 -10.70
C LYS A 1000 36.71 -25.32 -9.23
N ASP A 1001 37.73 -24.70 -8.63
CA ASP A 1001 37.69 -24.27 -7.22
C ASP A 1001 36.72 -23.11 -6.96
N TYR A 1002 36.26 -22.37 -7.99
CA TYR A 1002 35.21 -21.36 -7.81
C TYR A 1002 33.86 -21.97 -7.41
N LEU A 1003 33.65 -23.27 -7.65
CA LEU A 1003 32.47 -24.01 -7.16
C LEU A 1003 32.46 -24.19 -5.63
N LYS A 1004 33.63 -24.06 -4.96
CA LYS A 1004 33.78 -24.23 -3.51
C LYS A 1004 33.62 -22.92 -2.73
N LYS A 1005 33.41 -21.77 -3.41
CA LYS A 1005 33.25 -20.47 -2.74
C LYS A 1005 31.89 -20.38 -2.04
N GLU A 1006 31.86 -19.73 -0.88
CA GLU A 1006 30.63 -19.60 -0.08
C GLU A 1006 29.50 -18.91 -0.84
N ASN A 1007 28.29 -19.46 -0.68
CA ASN A 1007 27.05 -18.87 -1.16
C ASN A 1007 26.68 -17.69 -0.26
N THR A 1008 27.27 -16.51 -0.49
CA THR A 1008 26.75 -15.27 0.11
C THR A 1008 25.40 -14.94 -0.52
N PRO A 1009 24.30 -14.82 0.24
CA PRO A 1009 23.02 -14.42 -0.31
C PRO A 1009 23.12 -12.99 -0.85
N SER A 1010 23.06 -12.88 -2.17
CA SER A 1010 23.15 -11.63 -2.91
C SER A 1010 21.90 -11.48 -3.79
N THR A 1011 21.56 -10.25 -4.17
CA THR A 1011 20.46 -9.94 -5.10
C THR A 1011 20.72 -10.46 -6.53
N PHE A 1012 21.98 -10.84 -6.82
CA PHE A 1012 22.45 -11.50 -8.04
C PHE A 1012 22.94 -12.93 -7.72
N SER A 1013 22.97 -13.79 -8.75
CA SER A 1013 23.47 -15.18 -8.65
C SER A 1013 24.83 -15.27 -7.95
N SER A 1014 25.06 -16.31 -7.13
CA SER A 1014 26.33 -16.47 -6.42
C SER A 1014 27.47 -16.82 -7.39
N VAL A 1015 28.72 -16.62 -6.95
CA VAL A 1015 29.90 -17.02 -7.75
C VAL A 1015 29.87 -18.52 -8.06
N ALA A 1016 29.50 -19.35 -7.09
CA ALA A 1016 29.40 -20.79 -7.31
C ALA A 1016 28.32 -21.13 -8.34
N ASP A 1017 27.17 -20.45 -8.32
CA ASP A 1017 26.08 -20.67 -9.28
C ASP A 1017 26.45 -20.22 -10.70
N GLU A 1018 27.14 -19.09 -10.85
CA GLU A 1018 27.66 -18.63 -12.15
C GLU A 1018 28.60 -19.67 -12.76
N PHE A 1019 29.57 -20.19 -11.99
CA PHE A 1019 30.49 -21.22 -12.48
C PHE A 1019 29.81 -22.57 -12.70
N ARG A 1020 28.79 -22.93 -11.90
CA ARG A 1020 27.94 -24.09 -12.16
C ARG A 1020 27.26 -23.96 -13.53
N GLY A 1021 26.71 -22.78 -13.84
CA GLY A 1021 26.13 -22.48 -15.15
C GLY A 1021 27.13 -22.56 -16.30
N ARG A 1022 28.34 -22.02 -16.13
CA ARG A 1022 29.41 -22.10 -17.14
C ARG A 1022 29.85 -23.53 -17.41
N PHE A 1023 30.09 -24.31 -16.35
CA PHE A 1023 30.52 -25.70 -16.50
C PHE A 1023 29.42 -26.62 -17.01
N ALA A 1024 28.13 -26.27 -16.83
CA ALA A 1024 27.06 -26.94 -17.54
C ALA A 1024 27.21 -26.81 -19.08
N LYS A 1025 27.72 -25.67 -19.58
CA LYS A 1025 28.06 -25.47 -21.00
C LYS A 1025 29.32 -26.22 -21.43
N LEU A 1026 30.27 -26.41 -20.53
CA LEU A 1026 31.40 -27.32 -20.76
C LEU A 1026 30.90 -28.77 -20.94
N VAL A 1027 30.00 -29.24 -20.09
CA VAL A 1027 29.38 -30.57 -20.22
C VAL A 1027 28.63 -30.70 -21.55
N ASP A 1028 27.89 -29.66 -21.98
CA ASP A 1028 27.22 -29.66 -23.30
C ASP A 1028 28.23 -29.91 -24.45
N VAL A 1029 29.43 -29.31 -24.41
CA VAL A 1029 30.48 -29.52 -25.42
C VAL A 1029 31.07 -30.93 -25.33
N LEU A 1030 31.37 -31.41 -24.12
CA LEU A 1030 31.92 -32.75 -23.94
C LEU A 1030 30.95 -33.83 -24.48
N GLU A 1031 29.66 -33.66 -24.22
CA GLU A 1031 28.60 -34.59 -24.64
C GLU A 1031 28.39 -34.57 -26.16
N ALA A 1032 28.22 -33.37 -26.74
CA ALA A 1032 27.80 -33.22 -28.14
C ALA A 1032 28.97 -33.24 -29.14
N PHE A 1033 30.20 -32.95 -28.70
CA PHE A 1033 31.36 -32.80 -29.59
C PHE A 1033 32.51 -33.76 -29.24
N ILE A 1034 32.92 -33.89 -27.98
CA ILE A 1034 34.09 -34.72 -27.63
C ILE A 1034 33.74 -36.22 -27.61
N ALA A 1035 32.74 -36.61 -26.82
CA ALA A 1035 32.39 -38.02 -26.65
C ALA A 1035 32.08 -38.74 -27.97
N PRO A 1036 31.36 -38.15 -28.95
CA PRO A 1036 31.10 -38.81 -30.24
C PRO A 1036 32.35 -38.99 -31.12
N ASN A 1037 33.37 -38.13 -30.98
CA ASN A 1037 34.59 -38.19 -31.80
C ASN A 1037 35.71 -39.03 -31.15
N PHE A 1038 35.66 -39.26 -29.84
CA PHE A 1038 36.56 -40.20 -29.16
C PHE A 1038 36.08 -41.64 -29.33
N ASN A 1039 37.01 -42.59 -29.39
CA ASN A 1039 36.74 -44.03 -29.54
C ASN A 1039 37.79 -44.87 -28.77
N GLN A 1040 37.73 -46.20 -28.88
CA GLN A 1040 38.69 -47.08 -28.20
C GLN A 1040 40.13 -46.93 -28.70
N ASP A 1041 40.32 -46.52 -29.95
CA ASP A 1041 41.64 -46.33 -30.58
C ASP A 1041 42.25 -44.95 -30.27
N THR A 1042 41.49 -44.05 -29.63
CA THR A 1042 41.99 -42.75 -29.16
C THR A 1042 43.09 -42.95 -28.12
N GLU A 1043 44.10 -42.06 -28.11
CA GLU A 1043 45.23 -42.09 -27.18
C GLU A 1043 44.80 -42.33 -25.73
N ASN A 1044 45.40 -43.33 -25.06
CA ASN A 1044 45.05 -43.71 -23.70
C ASN A 1044 45.14 -42.55 -22.70
N GLU A 1045 46.11 -41.64 -22.87
CA GLU A 1045 46.25 -40.44 -22.03
C GLU A 1045 45.00 -39.53 -22.11
N LYS A 1046 44.46 -39.33 -23.32
CA LYS A 1046 43.26 -38.49 -23.52
C LYS A 1046 42.02 -39.15 -22.96
N LYS A 1047 41.88 -40.47 -23.10
CA LYS A 1047 40.79 -41.23 -22.47
C LYS A 1047 40.86 -41.11 -20.94
N GLU A 1048 42.00 -41.40 -20.32
CA GLU A 1048 42.12 -41.28 -18.85
C GLU A 1048 41.89 -39.84 -18.36
N THR A 1049 42.27 -38.83 -19.15
CA THR A 1049 41.97 -37.43 -18.84
C THR A 1049 40.46 -37.12 -18.90
N LEU A 1050 39.74 -37.64 -19.90
CA LEU A 1050 38.29 -37.49 -20.01
C LEU A 1050 37.58 -38.20 -18.85
N ARG A 1051 38.03 -39.41 -18.51
CA ARG A 1051 37.54 -40.17 -17.35
C ARG A 1051 37.73 -39.38 -16.05
N ARG A 1052 38.93 -38.81 -15.81
CA ARG A 1052 39.20 -37.93 -14.66
C ARG A 1052 38.21 -36.76 -14.62
N LEU A 1053 38.05 -36.06 -15.74
CA LEU A 1053 37.18 -34.88 -15.83
C LEU A 1053 35.73 -35.22 -15.49
N ILE A 1054 35.19 -36.32 -16.02
CA ILE A 1054 33.83 -36.80 -15.72
C ILE A 1054 33.68 -37.10 -14.22
N CYS A 1055 34.65 -37.76 -13.61
CA CYS A 1055 34.63 -38.04 -12.16
C CYS A 1055 34.66 -36.75 -11.33
N GLU A 1056 35.55 -35.81 -11.65
CA GLU A 1056 35.68 -34.54 -10.93
C GLU A 1056 34.42 -33.67 -11.04
N LEU A 1057 33.77 -33.63 -12.21
CA LEU A 1057 32.50 -32.91 -12.41
C LEU A 1057 31.45 -33.41 -11.40
N ARG A 1058 31.33 -34.73 -11.24
CA ARG A 1058 30.40 -35.36 -10.29
C ARG A 1058 30.79 -35.11 -8.83
N GLU A 1059 32.07 -35.20 -8.48
CA GLU A 1059 32.57 -34.90 -7.13
C GLU A 1059 32.29 -33.45 -6.71
N HIS A 1060 32.27 -32.54 -7.68
CA HIS A 1060 31.89 -31.14 -7.49
C HIS A 1060 30.37 -30.87 -7.61
N GLY A 1061 29.55 -31.92 -7.71
CA GLY A 1061 28.09 -31.83 -7.71
C GLY A 1061 27.46 -31.33 -9.02
N LEU A 1062 28.17 -31.42 -10.16
CA LEU A 1062 27.62 -31.12 -11.48
C LEU A 1062 26.94 -32.37 -12.08
N PRO A 1063 25.78 -32.22 -12.76
CA PRO A 1063 25.15 -33.32 -13.47
C PRO A 1063 26.02 -33.79 -14.65
N ALA A 1064 26.38 -35.07 -14.64
CA ALA A 1064 27.31 -35.67 -15.58
C ALA A 1064 26.81 -37.00 -16.16
N LEU A 1065 25.64 -37.50 -15.74
CA LEU A 1065 25.15 -38.82 -16.15
C LEU A 1065 24.89 -38.88 -17.65
N ARG A 1066 24.36 -37.80 -18.25
CA ARG A 1066 24.21 -37.72 -19.72
C ARG A 1066 25.54 -37.84 -20.47
N LEU A 1067 26.62 -37.32 -19.90
CA LEU A 1067 27.97 -37.40 -20.47
C LEU A 1067 28.60 -38.78 -20.25
N GLU A 1068 28.39 -39.39 -19.08
CA GLU A 1068 28.74 -40.80 -18.82
C GLU A 1068 28.07 -41.70 -19.88
N SER A 1069 26.77 -41.54 -20.11
CA SER A 1069 26.02 -42.27 -21.15
C SER A 1069 26.54 -41.99 -22.56
N ALA A 1070 26.87 -40.74 -22.88
CA ALA A 1070 27.42 -40.40 -24.20
C ALA A 1070 28.79 -41.04 -24.47
N SER A 1071 29.51 -41.49 -23.43
CA SER A 1071 30.90 -41.97 -23.45
C SER A 1071 31.04 -43.49 -23.35
N LEU A 1072 29.96 -44.29 -23.35
CA LEU A 1072 30.08 -45.74 -23.13
C LEU A 1072 30.86 -46.48 -24.20
N HIS A 1073 30.77 -46.08 -25.46
CA HIS A 1073 31.58 -46.70 -26.51
C HIS A 1073 33.09 -46.54 -26.26
N ILE A 1074 33.47 -45.56 -25.43
CA ILE A 1074 34.83 -45.36 -24.92
C ILE A 1074 35.07 -46.20 -23.65
N TYR A 1075 34.07 -46.28 -22.74
CA TYR A 1075 34.15 -47.03 -21.47
C TYR A 1075 33.01 -48.07 -21.33
N PRO A 1076 33.08 -49.23 -22.01
CA PRO A 1076 32.02 -50.22 -21.98
C PRO A 1076 31.69 -50.78 -20.58
N ASP A 1077 32.69 -50.82 -19.70
CA ASP A 1077 32.57 -51.33 -18.33
C ASP A 1077 31.61 -50.50 -17.45
N TRP A 1078 31.26 -49.28 -17.86
CA TRP A 1078 30.32 -48.40 -17.14
C TRP A 1078 28.86 -48.77 -17.34
N LYS A 1079 28.55 -49.75 -18.21
CA LYS A 1079 27.16 -50.07 -18.60
C LYS A 1079 26.25 -50.29 -17.38
N SER A 1080 26.61 -51.22 -16.49
CA SER A 1080 25.76 -51.56 -15.33
C SER A 1080 25.58 -50.36 -14.39
N ASP A 1081 26.67 -49.67 -14.08
CA ASP A 1081 26.69 -48.51 -13.18
C ASP A 1081 25.84 -47.34 -13.72
N ILE A 1082 25.87 -47.09 -15.03
CA ILE A 1082 25.04 -46.06 -15.66
C ILE A 1082 23.55 -46.42 -15.59
N LEU A 1083 23.17 -47.68 -15.86
CA LEU A 1083 21.78 -48.11 -15.78
C LEU A 1083 21.24 -47.98 -14.35
N ASP A 1084 22.02 -48.42 -13.35
CA ASP A 1084 21.68 -48.28 -11.93
C ASP A 1084 21.53 -46.80 -11.52
N LYS A 1085 22.42 -45.92 -11.99
CA LYS A 1085 22.32 -44.47 -11.74
C LYS A 1085 21.11 -43.84 -12.41
N ILE A 1086 20.74 -44.27 -13.62
CA ILE A 1086 19.54 -43.79 -14.30
C ILE A 1086 18.30 -44.17 -13.49
N GLU A 1087 18.18 -45.42 -13.08
CA GLU A 1087 17.03 -45.89 -12.30
C GLU A 1087 16.91 -45.15 -10.95
N ASN A 1088 18.02 -45.06 -10.21
CA ASN A 1088 18.07 -44.33 -8.94
C ASN A 1088 17.80 -42.83 -9.12
N GLY A 1089 18.33 -42.23 -10.18
CA GLY A 1089 18.15 -40.82 -10.47
C GLY A 1089 16.72 -40.48 -10.89
N LEU A 1090 16.06 -41.34 -11.68
CA LEU A 1090 14.63 -41.24 -11.98
C LEU A 1090 13.76 -41.39 -10.71
N ALA A 1091 14.22 -42.14 -9.72
CA ALA A 1091 13.58 -42.27 -8.41
C ALA A 1091 13.84 -41.09 -7.45
N SER A 1092 14.83 -40.22 -7.72
CA SER A 1092 15.23 -39.08 -6.86
C SER A 1092 14.14 -38.03 -6.64
N SER A 1093 14.18 -37.36 -5.48
CA SER A 1093 13.37 -36.17 -5.17
C SER A 1093 14.01 -34.85 -5.65
N ILE A 1094 15.24 -34.89 -6.16
CA ILE A 1094 15.99 -33.72 -6.66
C ILE A 1094 15.73 -33.58 -8.16
N GLY A 1095 15.10 -32.47 -8.57
CA GLY A 1095 14.70 -32.22 -9.96
C GLY A 1095 15.87 -32.24 -10.95
N GLU A 1096 17.03 -31.68 -10.59
CA GLU A 1096 18.22 -31.65 -11.44
C GLU A 1096 18.75 -33.06 -11.74
N THR A 1097 18.76 -33.96 -10.75
CA THR A 1097 19.13 -35.37 -10.92
C THR A 1097 18.15 -36.09 -11.85
N VAL A 1098 16.84 -35.87 -11.67
CA VAL A 1098 15.82 -36.48 -12.54
C VAL A 1098 15.99 -36.01 -13.99
N ILE A 1099 16.25 -34.71 -14.21
CA ILE A 1099 16.48 -34.15 -15.55
C ILE A 1099 17.74 -34.74 -16.19
N ASP A 1100 18.83 -34.91 -15.45
CA ASP A 1100 20.07 -35.51 -15.96
C ASP A 1100 19.87 -36.99 -16.33
N SER A 1101 19.15 -37.75 -15.51
CA SER A 1101 18.76 -39.14 -15.83
C SER A 1101 17.88 -39.22 -17.07
N LEU A 1102 16.91 -38.30 -17.23
CA LEU A 1102 16.06 -38.25 -18.43
C LEU A 1102 16.86 -37.91 -19.69
N ARG A 1103 17.84 -37.01 -19.60
CA ARG A 1103 18.77 -36.71 -20.70
C ARG A 1103 19.65 -37.92 -21.04
N ALA A 1104 20.16 -38.62 -20.04
CA ALA A 1104 20.91 -39.86 -20.21
C ALA A 1104 20.09 -40.92 -20.97
N VAL A 1105 18.80 -41.09 -20.65
CA VAL A 1105 17.89 -41.97 -21.41
C VAL A 1105 17.78 -41.54 -22.87
N LEU A 1106 17.62 -40.24 -23.16
CA LEU A 1106 17.57 -39.75 -24.55
C LEU A 1106 18.88 -40.00 -25.31
N VAL A 1107 20.03 -39.81 -24.67
CA VAL A 1107 21.35 -40.08 -25.26
C VAL A 1107 21.51 -41.56 -25.60
N ILE A 1108 21.07 -42.46 -24.71
CA ILE A 1108 21.07 -43.92 -24.96
C ILE A 1108 20.20 -44.26 -26.17
N LEU A 1109 19.00 -43.66 -26.27
CA LEU A 1109 18.07 -43.87 -27.39
C LEU A 1109 18.63 -43.36 -28.73
N GLU A 1110 19.30 -42.21 -28.73
CA GLU A 1110 19.92 -41.65 -29.95
C GLU A 1110 21.10 -42.49 -30.43
N LYS A 1111 21.82 -43.14 -29.51
CA LYS A 1111 22.99 -43.98 -29.80
C LYS A 1111 22.70 -45.49 -29.76
N ASN A 1112 21.45 -45.89 -30.06
CA ASN A 1112 20.91 -47.26 -29.98
C ASN A 1112 21.80 -48.38 -30.59
N ALA A 1113 22.67 -48.06 -31.55
CA ALA A 1113 23.64 -49.03 -32.10
C ALA A 1113 24.74 -49.47 -31.09
N LEU A 1114 24.87 -48.78 -29.95
CA LEU A 1114 25.93 -48.96 -28.94
C LEU A 1114 25.38 -49.36 -27.54
N TYR A 1115 24.06 -49.53 -27.37
CA TYR A 1115 23.34 -49.80 -26.10
C TYR A 1115 21.89 -50.30 -26.35
N PRO A 1116 21.22 -51.03 -25.42
CA PRO A 1116 21.51 -52.30 -24.74
C PRO A 1116 20.70 -53.49 -25.35
N ASP A 1117 20.69 -54.64 -24.66
CA ASP A 1117 19.73 -55.74 -24.88
C ASP A 1117 18.29 -55.18 -24.80
N GLU A 1118 17.36 -55.61 -25.66
CA GLU A 1118 15.99 -55.02 -25.75
C GLU A 1118 15.27 -54.97 -24.39
N GLN A 1119 15.62 -55.87 -23.48
CA GLN A 1119 15.06 -55.96 -22.13
C GLN A 1119 15.46 -54.81 -21.21
N ASP A 1120 16.73 -54.37 -21.21
CA ASP A 1120 17.23 -53.29 -20.34
C ASP A 1120 16.54 -51.96 -20.68
N LEU A 1121 16.37 -51.70 -21.97
CA LEU A 1121 15.71 -50.49 -22.48
C LEU A 1121 14.22 -50.50 -22.13
N SER A 1122 13.56 -51.65 -22.31
CA SER A 1122 12.16 -51.83 -21.92
C SER A 1122 11.94 -51.57 -20.42
N ASN A 1123 12.84 -52.02 -19.55
CA ASN A 1123 12.75 -51.79 -18.11
C ASN A 1123 12.81 -50.29 -17.77
N ILE A 1124 13.77 -49.54 -18.31
CA ILE A 1124 13.90 -48.09 -18.08
C ILE A 1124 12.67 -47.34 -18.58
N LEU A 1125 12.19 -47.68 -19.78
CA LEU A 1125 11.01 -47.02 -20.35
C LEU A 1125 9.76 -47.30 -19.50
N ASN A 1126 9.61 -48.52 -18.96
CA ASN A 1126 8.52 -48.85 -18.04
C ASN A 1126 8.60 -48.05 -16.73
N VAL A 1127 9.80 -47.72 -16.22
CA VAL A 1127 9.96 -46.81 -15.07
C VAL A 1127 9.38 -45.43 -15.39
N LEU A 1128 9.60 -44.90 -16.60
CA LEU A 1128 8.99 -43.64 -17.04
C LEU A 1128 7.45 -43.75 -17.05
N GLY A 1129 6.90 -44.85 -17.56
CA GLY A 1129 5.47 -45.14 -17.52
C GLY A 1129 4.91 -45.21 -16.09
N GLN A 1130 5.65 -45.82 -15.15
CA GLN A 1130 5.28 -45.88 -13.75
C GLN A 1130 5.26 -44.50 -13.09
N ILE A 1131 6.23 -43.63 -13.39
CA ILE A 1131 6.25 -42.25 -12.91
C ILE A 1131 4.98 -41.50 -13.33
N VAL A 1132 4.57 -41.66 -14.59
CA VAL A 1132 3.31 -41.07 -15.11
C VAL A 1132 2.09 -41.66 -14.42
N ARG A 1133 2.04 -42.99 -14.23
CA ARG A 1133 0.93 -43.68 -13.56
C ARG A 1133 0.77 -43.31 -12.09
N TRP A 1134 1.88 -43.09 -11.38
CA TRP A 1134 1.92 -42.71 -9.97
C TRP A 1134 1.92 -41.20 -9.75
N GLN A 1135 1.98 -40.40 -10.82
CA GLN A 1135 2.00 -38.93 -10.77
C GLN A 1135 3.08 -38.38 -9.83
N LYS A 1136 4.29 -38.96 -9.89
CA LYS A 1136 5.40 -38.47 -9.08
C LYS A 1136 5.73 -37.05 -9.51
N LYS A 1137 5.36 -36.07 -8.68
CA LYS A 1137 5.47 -34.62 -8.95
C LYS A 1137 6.84 -34.19 -9.49
N THR A 1138 7.92 -34.57 -8.80
CA THR A 1138 9.28 -34.21 -9.20
C THR A 1138 9.64 -34.73 -10.61
N GLY A 1139 9.78 -33.82 -11.56
CA GLY A 1139 10.24 -34.10 -12.92
C GLY A 1139 9.17 -34.65 -13.88
N LEU A 1140 7.90 -34.79 -13.45
CA LEU A 1140 6.82 -35.32 -14.28
C LEU A 1140 6.64 -34.60 -15.63
N PRO A 1141 6.64 -33.25 -15.73
CA PRO A 1141 6.56 -32.56 -17.02
C PRO A 1141 7.68 -33.01 -17.97
N SER A 1142 8.91 -33.16 -17.45
CA SER A 1142 10.04 -33.63 -18.25
C SER A 1142 9.89 -35.09 -18.69
N VAL A 1143 9.34 -35.96 -17.85
CA VAL A 1143 9.03 -37.35 -18.21
C VAL A 1143 8.01 -37.40 -19.35
N LEU A 1144 6.92 -36.63 -19.26
CA LEU A 1144 5.89 -36.54 -20.29
C LEU A 1144 6.48 -36.02 -21.62
N ASN A 1145 7.37 -35.03 -21.57
CA ASN A 1145 8.08 -34.53 -22.75
C ASN A 1145 8.96 -35.62 -23.39
N VAL A 1146 9.72 -36.36 -22.58
CA VAL A 1146 10.58 -37.46 -23.06
C VAL A 1146 9.75 -38.57 -23.70
N LEU A 1147 8.64 -38.97 -23.08
CA LEU A 1147 7.70 -39.94 -23.66
C LEU A 1147 7.11 -39.43 -24.99
N THR A 1148 6.81 -38.14 -25.10
CA THR A 1148 6.32 -37.53 -26.35
C THR A 1148 7.37 -37.67 -27.46
N ARG A 1149 8.65 -37.45 -27.15
CA ARG A 1149 9.76 -37.64 -28.09
C ARG A 1149 9.90 -39.11 -28.49
N ILE A 1150 9.77 -40.03 -27.54
CA ILE A 1150 9.83 -41.47 -27.80
C ILE A 1150 8.71 -41.91 -28.75
N VAL A 1151 7.46 -41.53 -28.48
CA VAL A 1151 6.32 -41.86 -29.35
C VAL A 1151 6.51 -41.32 -30.77
N LYS A 1152 7.09 -40.11 -30.92
CA LYS A 1152 7.31 -39.48 -32.22
C LYS A 1152 8.50 -40.06 -33.01
N LYS A 1153 9.64 -40.30 -32.36
CA LYS A 1153 10.90 -40.69 -33.02
C LYS A 1153 11.19 -42.20 -32.98
N TYR A 1154 10.74 -42.88 -31.93
CA TYR A 1154 11.03 -44.30 -31.67
C TYR A 1154 9.76 -45.11 -31.39
N PRO A 1155 8.75 -45.09 -32.29
CA PRO A 1155 7.45 -45.69 -32.03
C PRO A 1155 7.51 -47.21 -31.78
N SER A 1156 8.53 -47.90 -32.28
CA SER A 1156 8.73 -49.35 -32.06
C SER A 1156 9.09 -49.71 -30.61
N LEU A 1157 9.62 -48.75 -29.83
CA LEU A 1157 9.99 -48.97 -28.42
C LEU A 1157 8.81 -48.75 -27.47
N PHE A 1158 7.65 -48.32 -27.98
CA PHE A 1158 6.46 -48.10 -27.19
C PHE A 1158 5.69 -49.43 -27.00
N SER A 1159 6.10 -50.20 -25.99
CA SER A 1159 5.54 -51.53 -25.72
C SER A 1159 4.11 -51.46 -25.16
N ASN A 1160 3.36 -52.57 -25.28
CA ASN A 1160 2.00 -52.68 -24.74
C ASN A 1160 1.91 -52.36 -23.23
N GLU A 1161 2.95 -52.71 -22.45
CA GLU A 1161 2.98 -52.41 -21.02
C GLU A 1161 3.22 -50.92 -20.77
N LEU A 1162 4.15 -50.30 -21.50
CA LEU A 1162 4.39 -48.86 -21.40
C LEU A 1162 3.14 -48.06 -21.80
N GLU A 1163 2.50 -48.44 -22.90
CA GLU A 1163 1.23 -47.88 -23.37
C GLU A 1163 0.17 -47.92 -22.27
N ARG A 1164 -0.04 -49.09 -21.66
CA ARG A 1164 -1.01 -49.27 -20.57
C ARG A 1164 -0.72 -48.35 -19.38
N LEU A 1165 0.54 -48.23 -18.97
CA LEU A 1165 0.95 -47.38 -17.86
C LEU A 1165 0.69 -45.89 -18.16
N VAL A 1166 1.05 -45.45 -19.37
CA VAL A 1166 0.89 -44.06 -19.82
C VAL A 1166 -0.58 -43.69 -19.95
N LEU A 1167 -1.41 -44.53 -20.58
CA LEU A 1167 -2.85 -44.26 -20.75
C LEU A 1167 -3.58 -44.11 -19.41
N VAL A 1168 -3.28 -45.00 -18.44
CA VAL A 1168 -3.85 -44.91 -17.08
C VAL A 1168 -3.41 -43.63 -16.39
N GLY A 1169 -2.13 -43.24 -16.53
CA GLY A 1169 -1.64 -41.99 -15.95
C GLY A 1169 -2.25 -40.75 -16.60
N LEU A 1170 -2.36 -40.71 -17.94
CA LEU A 1170 -2.99 -39.61 -18.67
C LEU A 1170 -4.46 -39.41 -18.26
N GLN A 1171 -5.22 -40.50 -18.10
CA GLN A 1171 -6.62 -40.44 -17.66
C GLN A 1171 -6.76 -39.86 -16.25
N LYS A 1172 -5.86 -40.20 -15.33
CA LYS A 1172 -5.86 -39.60 -13.98
C LYS A 1172 -5.44 -38.13 -14.02
N LEU A 1173 -4.38 -37.80 -14.77
CA LEU A 1173 -3.89 -36.44 -14.92
C LEU A 1173 -4.94 -35.50 -15.49
N ALA A 1174 -5.81 -35.97 -16.40
CA ALA A 1174 -6.91 -35.17 -16.93
C ALA A 1174 -7.83 -34.64 -15.82
N LYS A 1175 -8.04 -35.42 -14.75
CA LYS A 1175 -8.91 -35.09 -13.60
C LYS A 1175 -8.18 -34.36 -12.49
N ASP A 1176 -7.02 -34.88 -12.09
CA ASP A 1176 -6.30 -34.43 -10.89
C ASP A 1176 -5.61 -33.06 -11.07
N THR A 1177 -5.50 -32.59 -12.31
CA THR A 1177 -4.93 -31.27 -12.62
C THR A 1177 -5.99 -30.16 -12.76
N ILE A 1178 -7.29 -30.48 -12.62
CA ILE A 1178 -8.38 -29.52 -12.88
C ILE A 1178 -8.57 -28.50 -11.76
N MET A 1179 -8.17 -28.76 -10.51
CA MET A 1179 -8.04 -27.77 -9.43
C MET A 1179 -7.22 -28.36 -8.27
N GLY A 1180 -6.50 -27.51 -7.53
CA GLY A 1180 -5.57 -27.88 -6.45
C GLY A 1180 -6.22 -28.43 -5.17
N GLU A 1181 -7.25 -29.27 -5.29
CA GLU A 1181 -7.92 -29.91 -4.15
C GLU A 1181 -7.00 -30.90 -3.40
N ASP A 1182 -5.94 -31.40 -4.06
CA ASP A 1182 -4.96 -32.35 -3.49
C ASP A 1182 -3.58 -31.72 -3.17
N GLY A 1183 -3.51 -30.40 -2.96
CA GLY A 1183 -2.27 -29.73 -2.58
C GLY A 1183 -1.19 -29.70 -3.66
N MET A 1184 -1.57 -29.83 -4.93
CA MET A 1184 -0.72 -29.47 -6.08
C MET A 1184 -0.86 -27.97 -6.37
N GLU A 1185 0.27 -27.27 -6.50
CA GLU A 1185 0.24 -25.86 -6.91
C GLU A 1185 -0.26 -25.76 -8.36
N LEU A 1186 -1.16 -24.80 -8.62
CA LEU A 1186 -1.77 -24.63 -9.94
C LEU A 1186 -0.74 -24.49 -11.07
N HIS A 1187 0.37 -23.80 -10.81
CA HIS A 1187 1.43 -23.63 -11.79
C HIS A 1187 2.05 -24.97 -12.22
N GLU A 1188 2.31 -25.86 -11.26
CA GLU A 1188 2.79 -27.21 -11.51
C GLU A 1188 1.74 -28.03 -12.28
N GLY A 1189 0.46 -27.92 -11.89
CA GLY A 1189 -0.65 -28.55 -12.59
C GLY A 1189 -0.76 -28.13 -14.06
N LEU A 1190 -0.65 -26.84 -14.38
CA LEU A 1190 -0.72 -26.33 -15.75
C LEU A 1190 0.46 -26.81 -16.61
N ALA A 1191 1.68 -26.86 -16.06
CA ALA A 1191 2.84 -27.40 -16.76
C ALA A 1191 2.66 -28.89 -17.09
N ILE A 1192 2.11 -29.67 -16.14
CA ILE A 1192 1.76 -31.07 -16.37
C ILE A 1192 0.69 -31.20 -17.46
N ARG A 1193 -0.36 -30.36 -17.43
CA ARG A 1193 -1.42 -30.36 -18.45
C ARG A 1193 -0.89 -30.09 -19.84
N GLN A 1194 0.03 -29.13 -19.98
CA GLN A 1194 0.66 -28.81 -21.25
C GLN A 1194 1.42 -30.01 -21.80
N GLU A 1195 2.32 -30.61 -21.03
CA GLU A 1195 3.11 -31.76 -21.51
C GLU A 1195 2.24 -33.03 -21.71
N ALA A 1196 1.21 -33.22 -20.89
CA ALA A 1196 0.26 -34.32 -21.04
C ALA A 1196 -0.58 -34.19 -22.32
N ALA A 1197 -1.05 -32.98 -22.65
CA ALA A 1197 -1.73 -32.70 -23.91
C ALA A 1197 -0.83 -32.97 -25.12
N GLY A 1198 0.46 -32.59 -25.04
CA GLY A 1198 1.45 -32.89 -26.08
C GLY A 1198 1.68 -34.39 -26.28
N LEU A 1199 1.77 -35.15 -25.19
CA LEU A 1199 1.88 -36.61 -25.23
C LEU A 1199 0.62 -37.26 -25.80
N ALA A 1200 -0.56 -36.82 -25.36
CA ALA A 1200 -1.84 -37.33 -25.84
C ALA A 1200 -2.02 -37.10 -27.35
N TYR A 1201 -1.64 -35.93 -27.87
CA TYR A 1201 -1.64 -35.68 -29.31
C TYR A 1201 -0.61 -36.55 -30.06
N GLY A 1202 0.58 -36.76 -29.49
CA GLY A 1202 1.57 -37.69 -30.05
C GLY A 1202 1.03 -39.11 -30.19
N LEU A 1203 0.33 -39.60 -29.16
CA LEU A 1203 -0.33 -40.91 -29.17
C LEU A 1203 -1.52 -40.92 -30.15
N PHE A 1204 -2.34 -39.87 -30.21
CA PHE A 1204 -3.42 -39.75 -31.19
C PHE A 1204 -2.90 -39.96 -32.63
N MET A 1205 -1.79 -39.32 -32.99
CA MET A 1205 -1.16 -39.52 -34.30
C MET A 1205 -0.61 -40.94 -34.49
N HIS A 1206 -0.09 -41.56 -33.43
CA HIS A 1206 0.37 -42.95 -33.45
C HIS A 1206 -0.76 -43.94 -33.79
N TYR A 1207 -1.90 -43.87 -33.08
CA TYR A 1207 -3.08 -44.72 -33.37
C TYR A 1207 -3.67 -44.43 -34.75
N THR A 1208 -3.79 -43.15 -35.12
CA THR A 1208 -4.37 -42.74 -36.41
C THR A 1208 -3.56 -43.26 -37.58
N ARG A 1209 -2.22 -43.19 -37.53
CA ARG A 1209 -1.34 -43.73 -38.57
C ARG A 1209 -1.45 -45.24 -38.71
N GLN A 1210 -1.76 -45.95 -37.63
CA GLN A 1210 -1.96 -47.41 -37.63
C GLN A 1210 -3.41 -47.82 -37.93
N SER A 1211 -4.32 -46.87 -38.17
CA SER A 1211 -5.76 -47.12 -38.36
C SER A 1211 -6.40 -47.89 -37.20
N GLN A 1212 -5.94 -47.65 -35.98
CA GLN A 1212 -6.47 -48.25 -34.75
C GLN A 1212 -7.49 -47.34 -34.06
N THR A 1213 -8.36 -47.91 -33.23
CA THR A 1213 -9.30 -47.15 -32.38
C THR A 1213 -8.54 -46.36 -31.32
N VAL A 1214 -8.82 -45.05 -31.25
CA VAL A 1214 -8.23 -44.13 -30.26
C VAL A 1214 -8.81 -44.42 -28.86
N PRO A 1215 -7.97 -44.68 -27.85
CA PRO A 1215 -8.42 -44.88 -26.46
C PRO A 1215 -9.12 -43.66 -25.85
N ASP A 1216 -10.08 -43.91 -24.94
CA ASP A 1216 -10.86 -42.87 -24.24
C ASP A 1216 -9.98 -41.84 -23.52
N ALA A 1217 -8.85 -42.27 -22.93
CA ALA A 1217 -7.92 -41.37 -22.24
C ALA A 1217 -7.35 -40.28 -23.18
N ILE A 1218 -7.16 -40.60 -24.47
CA ILE A 1218 -6.68 -39.64 -25.47
C ILE A 1218 -7.82 -38.71 -25.91
N THR A 1219 -9.03 -39.25 -26.07
CA THR A 1219 -10.23 -38.48 -26.41
C THR A 1219 -10.57 -37.45 -25.34
N GLU A 1220 -10.41 -37.78 -24.05
CA GLU A 1220 -10.59 -36.84 -22.93
C GLU A 1220 -9.64 -35.64 -23.04
N TRP A 1221 -8.36 -35.86 -23.40
CA TRP A 1221 -7.40 -34.77 -23.65
C TRP A 1221 -7.72 -33.98 -24.93
N GLN A 1222 -8.29 -34.61 -25.95
CA GLN A 1222 -8.78 -33.92 -27.15
C GLN A 1222 -9.91 -32.94 -26.79
N GLU A 1223 -10.85 -33.34 -25.94
CA GLU A 1223 -11.93 -32.47 -25.46
C GLU A 1223 -11.40 -31.30 -24.63
N ILE A 1224 -10.45 -31.57 -23.73
CA ILE A 1224 -9.75 -30.52 -22.95
C ILE A 1224 -9.12 -29.48 -23.88
N CYS A 1225 -8.38 -29.91 -24.90
CA CYS A 1225 -7.71 -29.00 -25.82
C CYS A 1225 -8.67 -28.24 -26.75
N ARG A 1226 -9.89 -28.75 -26.94
CA ARG A 1226 -10.94 -28.10 -27.72
C ARG A 1226 -11.76 -27.10 -26.90
N SER A 1227 -11.70 -27.15 -25.57
CA SER A 1227 -12.41 -26.21 -24.70
C SER A 1227 -11.89 -24.79 -24.90
N ASP A 1228 -12.79 -23.85 -25.17
CA ASP A 1228 -12.43 -22.43 -25.26
C ASP A 1228 -12.04 -21.82 -23.91
N ASN A 1229 -12.43 -22.45 -22.80
CA ASN A 1229 -12.08 -22.03 -21.44
C ASN A 1229 -10.70 -22.55 -20.97
N GLU A 1230 -10.02 -23.35 -21.78
CA GLU A 1230 -8.66 -23.81 -21.49
C GLU A 1230 -7.61 -22.81 -22.01
N PHE A 1231 -6.45 -22.77 -21.35
CA PHE A 1231 -5.34 -21.91 -21.75
C PHE A 1231 -4.79 -22.26 -23.15
N ALA A 1232 -4.45 -21.24 -23.92
CA ALA A 1232 -3.94 -21.36 -25.27
C ALA A 1232 -2.68 -22.25 -25.34
N GLU A 1233 -1.80 -22.20 -24.36
CA GLU A 1233 -0.57 -23.02 -24.32
C GLU A 1233 -0.86 -24.54 -24.26
N ILE A 1234 -1.98 -24.92 -23.63
CA ILE A 1234 -2.45 -26.31 -23.54
C ILE A 1234 -3.21 -26.67 -24.82
N ARG A 1235 -4.15 -25.81 -25.25
CA ARG A 1235 -4.92 -26.00 -26.49
C ARG A 1235 -4.02 -26.17 -27.71
N ASN A 1236 -2.96 -25.37 -27.80
CA ASN A 1236 -2.02 -25.36 -28.92
C ASN A 1236 -1.15 -26.62 -29.01
N GLN A 1237 -1.15 -27.49 -28.00
CA GLN A 1237 -0.50 -28.80 -28.09
C GLN A 1237 -1.25 -29.75 -29.04
N TRP A 1238 -2.55 -29.52 -29.24
CA TRP A 1238 -3.38 -30.30 -30.15
C TRP A 1238 -3.47 -29.62 -31.52
N ILE A 1239 -2.71 -30.08 -32.48
CA ILE A 1239 -2.73 -29.51 -33.84
C ILE A 1239 -4.02 -29.95 -34.54
N GLN A 1240 -4.86 -28.98 -34.90
CA GLN A 1240 -6.05 -29.22 -35.72
C GLN A 1240 -5.63 -29.31 -37.19
N GLU A 1241 -5.71 -30.50 -37.77
CA GLU A 1241 -5.71 -30.67 -39.23
C GLU A 1241 -7.12 -30.34 -39.73
N ASN A 1242 -7.30 -29.14 -40.28
CA ASN A 1242 -8.44 -28.81 -41.15
C ASN A 1242 -7.94 -28.64 -42.58
#